data_AF-A0A7W7Y7S2-F1
#
_entry.id   AF-A0A7W7Y7S2-F1
#
_cell.length_a   1.000
_cell.length_b   1.000
_cell.length_c   1.000
_cell.angle_alpha   90.00
_cell.angle_beta   90.00
_cell.angle_gamma   90.00
#
_symmetry.space_group_name_H-M   'P 1'
#
loop_
_entity.id
_entity.type
_entity.pdbx_description
1 polymer ?
#
loop_
_entity_poly.entity_id
_entity_poly.type
_entity_poly.pdbx_seq_one_letter_code
_entity_poly.pdbx_strand_id
1 'polypeptide(L)'
;MLKSLRGYRCAVLLFLAQLVSAEAAVVNATWNSATDTPVTASSYTATGNTLNFTLNFAPRTGANLTVVNNTGLPFISGTFSNLVEGQLVELTYAGQAYHFLASYYGGSGNDLVLQWADTRACAWGANSYQQLGTQSSSTGMVPLVMTGALSQRSIRMLAAGARHSLALCWDGTLAAWGDNSSGQLGLHYTTSSTATTPVAVNVSDASSALYGKTVVAVAAGDSHSLALCSDGTVVAWGGNADGQLGIDLATTQSDIPIAVNSSSGVSDLSGRSVVAIAAGASYSLALCTDGTVVGWGDNSVGQLGNLTFGLCPMPVAVSAASGVSALNGKSVISLAAGSGHSLALCSDGTVVAWGSNANGQLGFSTTASGSSLPVAVSTAQGSSALYGKTVVAVSAGYAHSLALCSDGTVTAWGANDSGQLGDNSGNPRNPAGVAQSLPVLVNTSSGTSALYGKTVTSVTAGFYHSLACCSDGTLAVWGSNTHNEIGLNVGAGVKYPVKAAGASIRSYELCASVFAGPSALHSLALVATPPITITPDAPIVPTSSTVFLGGYIYTGQFASIALSTSLDYGLTSAYGMRISGLSFIPGGTHFSIFPSGFTPGTTYHYRINGGSYSSPDLTFTTLTLQQEWRQQNFSTSANTGNAADTADYDGDGIPNLLEYALNLNPKTVSRLPVGALVNGANFEYTYTRSTSAVNAGTAYTVEWSPSLSAGSWSSAGVAQTVLSDDGTTQQVKAVIPMSAANSMFVHLSVTAPP
;
A
#
# COMPACT_ATOMS: atom_id res chain seq x y z
N MET A 1 -18.22 -31.45 47.67
CA MET A 1 -17.30 -32.38 46.96
C MET A 1 -16.05 -31.61 46.57
N LEU A 2 -15.11 -31.54 47.52
CA LEU A 2 -13.76 -31.03 47.34
C LEU A 2 -12.85 -32.25 47.10
N LYS A 3 -12.10 -32.23 45.99
CA LYS A 3 -10.79 -32.84 45.72
C LYS A 3 -10.72 -33.44 44.32
N SER A 4 -9.56 -33.21 43.69
CA SER A 4 -9.02 -33.89 42.51
C SER A 4 -9.49 -33.41 41.14
N LEU A 5 -8.76 -32.46 40.56
CA LEU A 5 -8.01 -32.69 39.32
C LEU A 5 -7.04 -31.52 39.09
N ARG A 6 -5.75 -31.81 39.30
CA ARG A 6 -4.61 -30.97 38.88
C ARG A 6 -4.30 -31.32 37.43
N GLY A 7 -4.06 -30.29 36.62
CA GLY A 7 -3.30 -30.38 35.38
C GLY A 7 -4.14 -30.54 34.13
N TYR A 8 -4.58 -29.42 33.56
CA TYR A 8 -4.46 -29.04 32.14
C TYR A 8 -4.78 -27.54 32.09
N ARG A 9 -3.78 -26.73 31.70
CA ARG A 9 -3.97 -25.29 31.43
C ARG A 9 -4.47 -25.15 30.00
N CYS A 10 -5.40 -24.21 29.81
CA CYS A 10 -6.04 -23.79 28.55
C CYS A 10 -7.14 -24.71 28.02
N ALA A 11 -8.40 -24.48 28.47
CA ALA A 11 -9.61 -24.47 27.64
C ALA A 11 -10.91 -24.36 28.50
N VAL A 12 -11.64 -23.26 28.28
CA VAL A 12 -13.12 -23.15 28.21
C VAL A 12 -13.98 -23.16 29.49
N LEU A 13 -14.79 -22.10 29.65
CA LEU A 13 -16.28 -22.01 29.87
C LEU A 13 -16.61 -20.65 30.53
N LEU A 14 -17.58 -19.85 30.09
CA LEU A 14 -18.95 -20.21 29.71
C LEU A 14 -19.48 -19.47 28.46
N PHE A 15 -20.16 -20.26 27.64
CA PHE A 15 -21.25 -19.89 26.74
C PHE A 15 -22.37 -19.19 27.52
N LEU A 16 -22.79 -18.00 27.06
CA LEU A 16 -24.12 -17.43 27.29
C LEU A 16 -24.55 -16.71 26.00
N ALA A 17 -25.00 -17.50 25.02
CA ALA A 17 -25.85 -17.02 23.95
C ALA A 17 -27.30 -17.31 24.35
N GLN A 18 -27.92 -16.39 25.11
CA GLN A 18 -29.37 -16.14 25.17
C GLN A 18 -29.65 -15.00 26.17
N LEU A 19 -30.22 -13.90 25.66
CA LEU A 19 -30.93 -12.82 26.36
C LEU A 19 -30.53 -12.53 27.83
N VAL A 20 -29.70 -11.50 28.05
CA VAL A 20 -29.62 -10.83 29.34
C VAL A 20 -29.76 -9.33 29.13
N SER A 21 -30.81 -8.77 29.73
CA SER A 21 -30.94 -7.35 29.99
C SER A 21 -29.84 -6.88 30.95
N ALA A 22 -29.08 -5.88 30.52
CA ALA A 22 -28.40 -4.86 31.32
C ALA A 22 -27.76 -5.29 32.67
N GLU A 23 -26.63 -5.98 32.61
CA GLU A 23 -25.54 -5.71 33.57
C GLU A 23 -24.31 -5.27 32.76
N ALA A 24 -23.69 -4.16 33.17
CA ALA A 24 -22.49 -3.64 32.54
C ALA A 24 -21.36 -4.68 32.61
N ALA A 25 -21.02 -5.30 31.47
CA ALA A 25 -19.95 -6.29 31.41
C ALA A 25 -18.61 -5.63 31.02
N VAL A 26 -17.52 -6.22 31.47
CA VAL A 26 -16.16 -5.85 31.05
C VAL A 26 -15.75 -6.77 29.91
N VAL A 27 -15.51 -6.20 28.73
CA VAL A 27 -14.96 -6.89 27.57
C VAL A 27 -13.45 -6.64 27.55
N ASN A 28 -12.66 -7.69 27.81
CA ASN A 28 -11.20 -7.60 27.74
C ASN A 28 -10.75 -8.10 26.37
N ALA A 29 -10.11 -7.24 25.59
CA ALA A 29 -9.42 -7.63 24.37
C ALA A 29 -7.91 -7.65 24.64
N THR A 30 -7.34 -8.85 24.61
CA THR A 30 -5.90 -9.08 24.78
C THR A 30 -5.35 -9.63 23.49
N TRP A 31 -4.41 -8.91 22.89
CA TRP A 31 -3.72 -9.38 21.70
C TRP A 31 -2.31 -9.84 22.07
N ASN A 32 -2.04 -11.12 21.86
CA ASN A 32 -0.75 -11.79 21.99
C ASN A 32 -0.06 -11.98 20.64
N SER A 33 -0.82 -11.89 19.55
CA SER A 33 -0.33 -11.92 18.18
C SER A 33 -1.27 -11.17 17.23
N ALA A 34 -0.79 -10.89 16.02
CA ALA A 34 -1.63 -10.34 14.94
C ALA A 34 -2.68 -11.34 14.41
N THR A 35 -2.57 -12.61 14.79
CA THR A 35 -3.48 -13.71 14.39
C THR A 35 -4.50 -14.06 15.48
N ASP A 36 -4.55 -13.27 16.56
CA ASP A 36 -5.48 -13.52 17.66
C ASP A 36 -6.92 -13.48 17.15
N THR A 37 -7.72 -14.43 17.63
CA THR A 37 -9.09 -14.58 17.18
C THR A 37 -9.97 -13.55 17.89
N PRO A 38 -10.68 -12.67 17.16
CA PRO A 38 -11.59 -11.70 17.76
C PRO A 38 -12.78 -12.40 18.43
N VAL A 39 -13.54 -11.64 19.23
CA VAL A 39 -14.83 -12.12 19.74
C VAL A 39 -15.78 -12.26 18.54
N THR A 40 -16.15 -13.49 18.21
CA THR A 40 -17.07 -13.77 17.09
C THR A 40 -18.49 -13.93 17.60
N ALA A 41 -19.43 -13.18 17.00
CA ALA A 41 -20.85 -13.30 17.31
C ALA A 41 -21.70 -13.08 16.04
N SER A 42 -22.88 -13.71 15.99
CA SER A 42 -23.88 -13.46 14.94
C SER A 42 -24.71 -12.19 15.19
N SER A 43 -24.58 -11.61 16.38
CA SER A 43 -25.13 -10.30 16.72
C SER A 43 -24.38 -9.71 17.91
N TYR A 44 -24.19 -8.40 17.94
CA TYR A 44 -23.48 -7.74 19.02
C TYR A 44 -24.08 -6.36 19.35
N THR A 45 -24.44 -6.14 20.62
CA THR A 45 -24.90 -4.86 21.15
C THR A 45 -24.04 -4.47 22.35
N ALA A 46 -23.41 -3.30 22.29
CA ALA A 46 -22.38 -2.84 23.23
C ALA A 46 -22.90 -2.10 24.48
N THR A 47 -24.23 -1.96 24.64
CA THR A 47 -24.85 -1.04 25.61
C THR A 47 -24.36 -1.24 27.04
N GLY A 48 -23.66 -0.24 27.58
CA GLY A 48 -23.19 -0.20 28.97
C GLY A 48 -21.95 -1.05 29.25
N ASN A 49 -21.32 -1.63 28.24
CA ASN A 49 -20.10 -2.42 28.41
C ASN A 49 -18.86 -1.53 28.54
N THR A 50 -17.84 -2.00 29.25
CA THR A 50 -16.52 -1.34 29.32
C THR A 50 -15.51 -2.15 28.53
N LEU A 51 -14.68 -1.49 27.71
CA LEU A 51 -13.59 -2.15 26.99
C LEU A 51 -12.25 -1.94 27.70
N ASN A 52 -11.55 -3.03 27.95
CA ASN A 52 -10.16 -3.01 28.37
C ASN A 52 -9.28 -3.61 27.28
N PHE A 53 -8.19 -2.93 26.98
CA PHE A 53 -7.24 -3.34 25.96
C PHE A 53 -5.92 -3.74 26.61
N THR A 54 -5.33 -4.83 26.14
CA THR A 54 -3.97 -5.21 26.51
C THR A 54 -3.23 -5.69 25.29
N LEU A 55 -2.03 -5.15 25.11
CA LEU A 55 -1.17 -5.42 23.97
C LEU A 55 0.09 -6.16 24.45
N ASN A 56 0.20 -7.44 24.12
CA ASN A 56 1.31 -8.32 24.50
C ASN A 56 2.26 -8.63 23.33
N PHE A 57 2.12 -7.93 22.22
CA PHE A 57 2.99 -8.01 21.06
C PHE A 57 3.16 -6.63 20.45
N ALA A 58 4.19 -6.40 19.65
CA ALA A 58 4.27 -5.20 18.83
C ALA A 58 3.32 -5.34 17.63
N PRO A 59 2.24 -4.54 17.52
CA PRO A 59 1.42 -4.53 16.34
C PRO A 59 2.27 -4.12 15.15
N ARG A 60 1.98 -4.75 14.01
CA ARG A 60 2.62 -4.35 12.77
C ARG A 60 2.08 -2.99 12.34
N THR A 61 2.96 -2.11 11.87
CA THR A 61 2.60 -0.83 11.28
C THR A 61 1.51 -0.98 10.23
N GLY A 62 0.42 -0.22 10.37
CA GLY A 62 -0.74 -0.24 9.48
C GLY A 62 -1.70 -1.40 9.68
N ALA A 63 -1.40 -2.35 10.58
CA ALA A 63 -2.33 -3.44 10.88
C ALA A 63 -3.45 -2.96 11.79
N ASN A 64 -4.67 -3.31 11.45
CA ASN A 64 -5.84 -3.10 12.28
C ASN A 64 -5.99 -4.25 13.29
N LEU A 65 -6.56 -3.98 14.45
CA LEU A 65 -6.86 -5.00 15.46
C LEU A 65 -8.38 -5.17 15.57
N THR A 66 -8.89 -6.31 15.12
CA THR A 66 -10.31 -6.64 15.30
C THR A 66 -10.56 -6.99 16.76
N VAL A 67 -11.49 -6.27 17.38
CA VAL A 67 -11.95 -6.48 18.76
C VAL A 67 -13.14 -7.45 18.75
N VAL A 68 -14.13 -7.14 17.91
CA VAL A 68 -15.35 -7.93 17.71
C VAL A 68 -15.51 -8.17 16.22
N ASN A 69 -15.65 -9.43 15.83
CA ASN A 69 -15.99 -9.85 14.47
C ASN A 69 -17.46 -10.26 14.44
N ASN A 70 -18.28 -9.45 13.80
CA ASN A 70 -19.71 -9.66 13.74
C ASN A 70 -20.05 -10.37 12.43
N THR A 71 -20.22 -11.68 12.52
CA THR A 71 -20.48 -12.52 11.34
C THR A 71 -21.94 -12.52 10.91
N GLY A 72 -22.81 -11.77 11.59
CA GLY A 72 -24.20 -11.57 11.21
C GLY A 72 -24.49 -10.19 10.64
N LEU A 73 -25.73 -9.96 10.26
CA LEU A 73 -26.22 -8.70 9.68
C LEU A 73 -26.55 -7.53 10.62
N PRO A 74 -26.65 -7.67 11.97
CA PRO A 74 -26.90 -6.51 12.80
C PRO A 74 -25.61 -5.71 12.98
N PHE A 75 -25.71 -4.38 13.11
CA PHE A 75 -24.57 -3.55 13.50
C PHE A 75 -24.16 -3.78 14.94
N ILE A 76 -22.90 -3.47 15.25
CA ILE A 76 -22.52 -3.13 16.62
C ILE A 76 -23.25 -1.86 17.00
N SER A 77 -24.26 -2.01 17.86
CA SER A 77 -25.11 -0.93 18.32
C SER A 77 -24.86 -0.58 19.78
N GLY A 78 -25.03 0.68 20.14
CA GLY A 78 -24.78 1.21 21.48
C GLY A 78 -23.34 1.68 21.68
N THR A 79 -23.08 2.31 22.82
CA THR A 79 -21.77 2.85 23.17
C THR A 79 -21.08 1.95 24.18
N PHE A 80 -19.80 1.69 23.98
CA PHE A 80 -18.95 1.26 25.09
C PHE A 80 -18.66 2.47 25.97
N SER A 81 -18.65 2.28 27.29
CA SER A 81 -18.62 3.38 28.28
C SER A 81 -17.36 4.27 28.18
N ASN A 82 -16.31 3.79 27.52
CA ASN A 82 -15.03 4.47 27.34
C ASN A 82 -14.53 4.49 25.89
N LEU A 83 -15.38 4.14 24.92
CA LEU A 83 -15.01 4.11 23.52
C LEU A 83 -16.11 4.72 22.65
N VAL A 84 -15.75 5.74 21.86
CA VAL A 84 -16.60 6.42 20.88
C VAL A 84 -16.00 6.22 19.49
N GLU A 85 -16.84 6.27 18.45
CA GLU A 85 -16.39 6.19 17.06
C GLU A 85 -15.32 7.25 16.76
N GLY A 86 -14.21 6.83 16.14
CA GLY A 86 -13.07 7.70 15.84
C GLY A 86 -12.24 8.14 17.05
N GLN A 87 -12.52 7.61 18.25
CA GLN A 87 -11.70 7.91 19.43
C GLN A 87 -10.28 7.37 19.25
N LEU A 88 -9.28 8.23 19.51
CA LEU A 88 -7.89 7.82 19.58
C LEU A 88 -7.68 6.90 20.80
N VAL A 89 -7.15 5.71 20.52
CA VAL A 89 -6.78 4.70 21.50
C VAL A 89 -5.26 4.53 21.44
N GLU A 90 -4.60 4.89 22.53
CA GLU A 90 -3.17 4.63 22.71
C GLU A 90 -2.98 3.30 23.43
N LEU A 91 -2.27 2.36 22.80
CA LEU A 91 -1.86 1.09 23.39
C LEU A 91 -0.34 1.08 23.52
N THR A 92 0.17 0.57 24.64
CA THR A 92 1.62 0.49 24.89
C THR A 92 2.10 -0.95 24.88
N TYR A 93 3.23 -1.20 24.20
CA TYR A 93 3.97 -2.46 24.31
C TYR A 93 5.47 -2.15 24.45
N ALA A 94 6.12 -2.74 25.45
CA ALA A 94 7.54 -2.54 25.73
C ALA A 94 8.00 -1.06 25.79
N GLY A 95 7.14 -0.17 26.32
CA GLY A 95 7.41 1.27 26.41
C GLY A 95 7.17 2.07 25.12
N GLN A 96 6.79 1.39 24.02
CA GLN A 96 6.41 2.01 22.75
C GLN A 96 4.89 2.26 22.71
N ALA A 97 4.49 3.48 22.38
CA ALA A 97 3.08 3.82 22.13
C ALA A 97 2.68 3.49 20.68
N TYR A 98 1.47 2.96 20.52
CA TYR A 98 0.82 2.63 19.26
C TYR A 98 -0.55 3.30 19.24
N HIS A 99 -0.84 4.04 18.17
CA HIS A 99 -2.05 4.84 18.06
C HIS A 99 -3.06 4.20 17.11
N PHE A 100 -4.27 4.02 17.60
CA PHE A 100 -5.39 3.47 16.85
C PHE A 100 -6.63 4.38 16.96
N LEU A 101 -7.57 4.20 16.05
CA LEU A 101 -8.88 4.85 16.06
C LEU A 101 -9.95 3.77 16.14
N ALA A 102 -10.91 3.92 17.06
CA ALA A 102 -12.02 3.00 17.18
C ALA A 102 -12.97 3.10 15.97
N SER A 103 -13.28 1.96 15.35
CA SER A 103 -14.18 1.84 14.19
C SER A 103 -15.26 0.81 14.48
N TYR A 104 -16.53 1.21 14.61
CA TYR A 104 -17.69 0.30 14.73
C TYR A 104 -18.18 -0.27 13.38
N TYR A 105 -17.58 0.19 12.28
CA TYR A 105 -17.90 -0.20 10.90
C TYR A 105 -16.70 -0.80 10.18
N GLY A 106 -15.63 -1.18 10.89
CA GLY A 106 -14.44 -1.77 10.27
C GLY A 106 -14.73 -3.14 9.62
N GLY A 107 -13.75 -3.70 8.92
CA GLY A 107 -13.84 -5.06 8.38
C GLY A 107 -14.98 -5.25 7.36
N SER A 108 -15.99 -6.07 7.70
CA SER A 108 -17.19 -6.30 6.87
C SER A 108 -18.25 -5.20 6.94
N GLY A 109 -17.99 -4.07 7.61
CA GLY A 109 -18.92 -2.94 7.71
C GLY A 109 -19.74 -2.91 9.01
N ASN A 110 -19.55 -3.91 9.88
CA ASN A 110 -20.31 -4.11 11.12
C ASN A 110 -19.45 -4.64 12.29
N ASP A 111 -18.12 -4.54 12.16
CA ASP A 111 -17.14 -4.99 13.16
C ASP A 111 -16.64 -3.85 14.04
N LEU A 112 -16.19 -4.18 15.25
CA LEU A 112 -15.42 -3.25 16.07
C LEU A 112 -13.95 -3.53 15.82
N VAL A 113 -13.29 -2.56 15.19
CA VAL A 113 -11.90 -2.64 14.78
C VAL A 113 -11.16 -1.41 15.31
N LEU A 114 -10.02 -1.62 15.96
CA LEU A 114 -9.05 -0.56 16.21
C LEU A 114 -8.22 -0.38 14.94
N GLN A 115 -8.50 0.68 14.19
CA GLN A 115 -7.84 1.00 12.92
C GLN A 115 -6.56 1.79 13.17
N TRP A 116 -5.50 1.51 12.43
CA TRP A 116 -4.23 2.24 12.60
C TRP A 116 -4.41 3.75 12.37
N ALA A 117 -4.01 4.58 13.33
CA ALA A 117 -4.28 6.02 13.28
C ALA A 117 -3.31 6.77 12.35
N ASP A 118 -2.03 6.41 12.39
CA ASP A 118 -0.97 7.15 11.72
C ASP A 118 -0.84 6.75 10.25
N THR A 119 -1.82 7.17 9.45
CA THR A 119 -1.87 6.94 8.01
C THR A 119 -1.88 8.23 7.21
N ARG A 120 -1.38 8.17 5.98
CA ARG A 120 -1.57 9.21 4.96
C ARG A 120 -2.02 8.60 3.65
N ALA A 121 -2.69 9.39 2.82
CA ALA A 121 -3.14 8.95 1.51
C ALA A 121 -2.09 9.18 0.41
N CYS A 122 -2.05 8.27 -0.56
CA CYS A 122 -1.38 8.43 -1.84
C CYS A 122 -2.33 8.10 -2.99
N ALA A 123 -2.08 8.71 -4.14
CA ALA A 123 -2.88 8.58 -5.35
C ALA A 123 -1.96 8.45 -6.58
N TRP A 124 -2.40 7.69 -7.59
CA TRP A 124 -1.65 7.51 -8.84
C TRP A 124 -2.53 7.00 -9.97
N GLY A 125 -2.05 7.06 -11.20
CA GLY A 125 -2.80 6.66 -12.39
C GLY A 125 -3.33 7.84 -13.19
N ALA A 126 -4.45 7.63 -13.88
CA ALA A 126 -5.07 8.65 -14.72
C ALA A 126 -5.37 9.93 -13.93
N ASN A 127 -5.05 11.10 -14.50
CA ASN A 127 -5.31 12.39 -13.85
C ASN A 127 -5.89 13.47 -14.78
N SER A 128 -6.44 13.10 -15.94
CA SER A 128 -6.95 14.07 -16.92
C SER A 128 -8.11 14.92 -16.41
N TYR A 129 -8.80 14.46 -15.35
CA TYR A 129 -9.90 15.16 -14.69
C TYR A 129 -9.53 15.58 -13.25
N GLN A 130 -8.24 15.55 -12.90
CA GLN A 130 -7.75 15.89 -11.57
C GLN A 130 -8.17 14.89 -10.46
N GLN A 131 -8.58 13.68 -10.83
CA GLN A 131 -9.02 12.64 -9.90
C GLN A 131 -7.96 12.17 -8.89
N LEU A 132 -6.68 12.53 -9.08
CA LEU A 132 -5.64 12.28 -8.07
C LEU A 132 -5.62 13.31 -6.94
N GLY A 133 -6.20 14.50 -7.15
CA GLY A 133 -6.28 15.54 -6.10
C GLY A 133 -4.93 16.11 -5.68
N THR A 134 -3.93 16.04 -6.55
CA THR A 134 -2.53 16.33 -6.21
C THR A 134 -2.01 17.68 -6.70
N GLN A 135 -2.86 18.47 -7.39
CA GLN A 135 -2.46 19.68 -8.13
C GLN A 135 -1.35 19.47 -9.17
N SER A 136 -0.96 18.22 -9.41
CA SER A 136 0.17 17.82 -10.24
C SER A 136 -0.37 17.13 -11.49
N SER A 137 0.22 17.41 -12.65
CA SER A 137 -0.07 16.67 -13.88
C SER A 137 0.58 15.28 -13.91
N SER A 138 1.42 14.94 -12.92
CA SER A 138 2.03 13.62 -12.78
C SER A 138 0.96 12.55 -12.58
N THR A 139 1.05 11.49 -13.37
CA THR A 139 0.27 10.25 -13.23
C THR A 139 1.02 9.19 -12.41
N GLY A 140 2.28 9.45 -12.06
CA GLY A 140 3.06 8.58 -11.18
C GLY A 140 2.57 8.63 -9.74
N MET A 141 3.08 7.72 -8.90
CA MET A 141 2.66 7.67 -7.51
C MET A 141 3.07 8.91 -6.72
N VAL A 142 2.09 9.61 -6.18
CA VAL A 142 2.24 10.90 -5.49
C VAL A 142 1.47 10.91 -4.16
N PRO A 143 1.95 11.60 -3.12
CA PRO A 143 1.15 11.85 -1.92
C PRO A 143 -0.12 12.60 -2.29
N LEU A 144 -1.26 12.21 -1.71
CA LEU A 144 -2.47 13.03 -1.81
C LEU A 144 -2.21 14.37 -1.14
N VAL A 145 -2.68 15.45 -1.75
CA VAL A 145 -2.49 16.78 -1.16
C VAL A 145 -3.48 16.96 -0.01
N MET A 146 -2.94 17.00 1.21
CA MET A 146 -3.69 17.21 2.45
C MET A 146 -4.03 18.70 2.67
N THR A 147 -4.71 19.32 1.70
CA THR A 147 -5.16 20.71 1.74
C THR A 147 -6.68 20.80 1.71
N GLY A 148 -7.22 22.03 1.85
CA GLY A 148 -8.65 22.27 1.77
C GLY A 148 -9.40 21.46 2.83
N ALA A 149 -10.38 20.68 2.39
CA ALA A 149 -11.21 19.88 3.29
C ALA A 149 -10.44 18.78 4.04
N LEU A 150 -9.26 18.36 3.56
CA LEU A 150 -8.45 17.33 4.23
C LEU A 150 -7.34 17.90 5.11
N SER A 151 -7.23 19.23 5.24
CA SER A 151 -6.17 19.85 6.03
C SER A 151 -6.24 19.43 7.50
N GLN A 152 -5.13 18.91 8.03
CA GLN A 152 -4.96 18.43 9.41
C GLN A 152 -5.96 17.34 9.84
N ARG A 153 -6.44 16.52 8.91
CA ARG A 153 -7.38 15.43 9.18
C ARG A 153 -6.79 14.06 8.90
N SER A 154 -7.28 13.07 9.64
CA SER A 154 -6.99 11.66 9.40
C SER A 154 -8.08 11.05 8.53
N ILE A 155 -7.65 10.47 7.41
CA ILE A 155 -8.55 9.81 6.46
C ILE A 155 -8.91 8.43 7.02
N ARG A 156 -10.20 8.13 7.05
CA ARG A 156 -10.75 6.83 7.43
C ARG A 156 -10.82 5.90 6.23
N MET A 157 -11.37 6.39 5.11
CA MET A 157 -11.52 5.60 3.89
C MET A 157 -11.56 6.49 2.65
N LEU A 158 -11.26 5.86 1.51
CA LEU A 158 -11.23 6.47 0.19
C LEU A 158 -12.19 5.71 -0.73
N ALA A 159 -12.74 6.38 -1.72
CA ALA A 159 -13.44 5.75 -2.83
C ALA A 159 -13.03 6.41 -4.15
N ALA A 160 -12.79 5.59 -5.17
CA ALA A 160 -12.41 6.04 -6.50
C ALA A 160 -13.59 5.81 -7.45
N GLY A 161 -14.09 6.87 -8.08
CA GLY A 161 -15.00 6.78 -9.22
C GLY A 161 -14.23 6.72 -10.54
N ALA A 162 -14.91 6.81 -11.68
CA ALA A 162 -14.21 6.78 -12.96
C ALA A 162 -13.27 7.99 -13.14
N ARG A 163 -13.74 9.17 -12.72
CA ARG A 163 -13.08 10.47 -12.94
C ARG A 163 -13.08 11.38 -11.71
N HIS A 164 -13.50 10.88 -10.57
CA HIS A 164 -13.50 11.59 -9.29
C HIS A 164 -13.10 10.67 -8.15
N SER A 165 -12.85 11.26 -7.00
CA SER A 165 -12.47 10.55 -5.78
C SER A 165 -13.17 11.17 -4.58
N LEU A 166 -13.40 10.34 -3.56
CA LEU A 166 -13.96 10.72 -2.27
C LEU A 166 -13.01 10.33 -1.13
N ALA A 167 -13.01 11.12 -0.07
CA ALA A 167 -12.38 10.80 1.20
C ALA A 167 -13.34 11.06 2.35
N LEU A 168 -13.49 10.08 3.23
CA LEU A 168 -14.16 10.24 4.51
C LEU A 168 -13.10 10.29 5.61
N CYS A 169 -13.15 11.34 6.43
CA CYS A 169 -12.29 11.51 7.61
C CYS A 169 -12.97 10.98 8.87
N TRP A 170 -12.17 10.73 9.90
CA TRP A 170 -12.65 10.26 11.21
C TRP A 170 -13.50 11.26 11.97
N ASP A 171 -13.32 12.55 11.72
CA ASP A 171 -14.15 13.63 12.27
C ASP A 171 -15.50 13.79 11.55
N GLY A 172 -15.80 12.90 10.59
CA GLY A 172 -17.00 12.96 9.76
C GLY A 172 -16.87 13.87 8.52
N THR A 173 -15.72 14.52 8.32
CA THR A 173 -15.50 15.35 7.13
C THR A 173 -15.51 14.49 5.87
N LEU A 174 -16.40 14.84 4.94
CA LEU A 174 -16.47 14.23 3.62
C LEU A 174 -15.91 15.19 2.56
N ALA A 175 -14.90 14.74 1.82
CA ALA A 175 -14.27 15.51 0.75
C ALA A 175 -14.37 14.80 -0.59
N ALA A 176 -14.44 15.59 -1.67
CA ALA A 176 -14.49 15.12 -3.04
C ALA A 176 -13.57 15.96 -3.94
N TRP A 177 -13.02 15.33 -4.99
CA TRP A 177 -12.23 16.01 -6.02
C TRP A 177 -12.27 15.26 -7.36
N GLY A 178 -11.86 15.91 -8.44
CA GLY A 178 -11.89 15.37 -9.80
C GLY A 178 -12.96 16.02 -10.69
N ASP A 179 -13.57 15.23 -11.59
CA ASP A 179 -14.67 15.68 -12.45
C ASP A 179 -15.93 16.02 -11.65
N ASN A 180 -16.61 17.09 -12.03
CA ASN A 180 -17.89 17.54 -11.47
C ASN A 180 -18.93 17.84 -12.56
N SER A 181 -18.70 17.38 -13.80
CA SER A 181 -19.60 17.64 -14.94
C SER A 181 -21.05 17.15 -14.73
N SER A 182 -21.24 16.16 -13.85
CA SER A 182 -22.55 15.61 -13.47
C SER A 182 -22.97 15.98 -12.05
N GLY A 183 -22.23 16.85 -11.36
CA GLY A 183 -22.45 17.14 -9.94
C GLY A 183 -21.91 16.09 -8.97
N GLN A 184 -21.08 15.14 -9.43
CA GLN A 184 -20.63 13.98 -8.65
C GLN A 184 -19.71 14.31 -7.46
N LEU A 185 -19.28 15.57 -7.33
CA LEU A 185 -18.58 16.07 -6.16
C LEU A 185 -19.53 16.60 -5.06
N GLY A 186 -20.81 16.82 -5.35
CA GLY A 186 -21.82 17.17 -4.35
C GLY A 186 -21.58 18.52 -3.67
N LEU A 187 -20.99 19.48 -4.40
CA LEU A 187 -20.49 20.74 -3.82
C LEU A 187 -21.58 21.80 -3.66
N HIS A 188 -22.63 21.76 -4.49
CA HIS A 188 -23.65 22.81 -4.64
C HIS A 188 -23.10 24.21 -5.00
N TYR A 189 -23.77 24.97 -5.85
CA TYR A 189 -23.42 26.37 -6.21
C TYR A 189 -22.01 26.62 -6.77
N THR A 190 -21.26 25.60 -7.20
CA THR A 190 -19.97 25.79 -7.88
C THR A 190 -20.16 25.81 -9.39
N THR A 191 -19.63 26.82 -10.07
CA THR A 191 -19.57 26.84 -11.55
C THR A 191 -18.42 26.00 -12.13
N SER A 192 -17.59 25.40 -11.26
CA SER A 192 -16.43 24.61 -11.69
C SER A 192 -16.84 23.19 -12.04
N SER A 193 -16.54 22.79 -13.27
CA SER A 193 -16.75 21.41 -13.75
C SER A 193 -15.68 20.44 -13.23
N THR A 194 -14.68 20.91 -12.49
CA THR A 194 -13.63 20.08 -11.88
C THR A 194 -13.11 20.67 -10.56
N ALA A 195 -12.59 19.82 -9.69
CA ALA A 195 -11.86 20.22 -8.48
C ALA A 195 -10.47 19.59 -8.46
N THR A 196 -9.43 20.42 -8.44
CA THR A 196 -8.01 20.01 -8.48
C THR A 196 -7.46 19.55 -7.13
N THR A 197 -8.19 19.85 -6.05
CA THR A 197 -7.85 19.51 -4.67
C THR A 197 -9.10 19.03 -3.95
N PRO A 198 -8.96 18.31 -2.82
CA PRO A 198 -10.08 17.91 -1.98
C PRO A 198 -10.91 19.09 -1.48
N VAL A 199 -12.19 19.14 -1.89
CA VAL A 199 -13.19 20.13 -1.46
C VAL A 199 -14.23 19.44 -0.60
N ALA A 200 -14.79 20.14 0.38
CA ALA A 200 -15.80 19.58 1.27
C ALA A 200 -17.10 19.36 0.47
N VAL A 201 -17.67 18.17 0.59
CA VAL A 201 -19.02 17.89 0.09
C VAL A 201 -20.02 18.71 0.90
N ASN A 202 -21.11 19.14 0.29
CA ASN A 202 -22.14 19.92 0.98
C ASN A 202 -22.86 19.06 2.04
N VAL A 203 -22.41 19.17 3.29
CA VAL A 203 -22.98 18.48 4.46
C VAL A 203 -23.67 19.41 5.44
N SER A 204 -23.50 20.72 5.30
CA SER A 204 -23.92 21.72 6.29
C SER A 204 -25.11 22.58 5.84
N ASP A 205 -25.51 22.50 4.57
CA ASP A 205 -26.73 23.14 4.08
C ASP A 205 -27.95 22.25 4.38
N ALA A 206 -29.02 22.85 4.91
CA ALA A 206 -30.30 22.16 5.15
C ALA A 206 -30.96 21.61 3.87
N SER A 207 -30.54 22.06 2.68
CA SER A 207 -30.95 21.47 1.40
C SER A 207 -30.32 20.10 1.15
N SER A 208 -29.17 19.81 1.79
CA SER A 208 -28.47 18.53 1.68
C SER A 208 -29.11 17.47 2.57
N ALA A 209 -29.30 16.27 2.03
CA ALA A 209 -29.74 15.12 2.81
C ALA A 209 -28.68 14.62 3.82
N LEU A 210 -27.45 15.15 3.76
CA LEU A 210 -26.41 14.93 4.75
C LEU A 210 -26.51 15.88 5.96
N TYR A 211 -27.41 16.87 5.93
CA TYR A 211 -27.55 17.83 7.02
C TYR A 211 -27.87 17.15 8.35
N GLY A 212 -26.99 17.36 9.34
CA GLY A 212 -27.12 16.77 10.67
C GLY A 212 -26.92 15.25 10.72
N LYS A 213 -26.36 14.64 9.66
CA LYS A 213 -26.03 13.22 9.59
C LYS A 213 -24.54 12.99 9.77
N THR A 214 -24.17 11.84 10.32
CA THR A 214 -22.79 11.37 10.38
C THR A 214 -22.57 10.32 9.30
N VAL A 215 -21.70 10.60 8.34
CA VAL A 215 -21.31 9.65 7.27
C VAL A 215 -20.33 8.63 7.83
N VAL A 216 -20.56 7.35 7.53
CA VAL A 216 -19.76 6.21 8.01
C VAL A 216 -19.15 5.37 6.90
N ALA A 217 -19.73 5.41 5.69
CA ALA A 217 -19.14 4.81 4.50
C ALA A 217 -19.40 5.63 3.23
N VAL A 218 -18.53 5.48 2.23
CA VAL A 218 -18.66 6.11 0.91
C VAL A 218 -18.39 5.11 -0.21
N ALA A 219 -19.05 5.30 -1.35
CA ALA A 219 -18.78 4.57 -2.58
C ALA A 219 -18.91 5.52 -3.78
N ALA A 220 -18.24 5.21 -4.90
CA ALA A 220 -18.23 6.04 -6.09
C ALA A 220 -18.33 5.18 -7.36
N GLY A 221 -19.24 5.56 -8.26
CA GLY A 221 -19.40 4.97 -9.58
C GLY A 221 -18.76 5.82 -10.68
N ASP A 222 -19.29 5.76 -11.91
CA ASP A 222 -18.71 6.51 -13.04
C ASP A 222 -18.88 8.02 -12.89
N SER A 223 -20.11 8.42 -12.61
CA SER A 223 -20.54 9.82 -12.49
C SER A 223 -21.45 10.05 -11.29
N HIS A 224 -21.50 9.12 -10.33
CA HIS A 224 -22.30 9.27 -9.11
C HIS A 224 -21.50 8.84 -7.88
N SER A 225 -21.99 9.29 -6.73
CA SER A 225 -21.39 9.10 -5.42
C SER A 225 -22.46 8.70 -4.43
N LEU A 226 -22.11 7.85 -3.48
CA LEU A 226 -22.97 7.38 -2.39
C LEU A 226 -22.31 7.64 -1.04
N ALA A 227 -23.14 7.95 -0.05
CA ALA A 227 -22.78 7.99 1.36
C ALA A 227 -23.78 7.16 2.18
N LEU A 228 -23.25 6.36 3.10
CA LEU A 228 -24.01 5.70 4.15
C LEU A 228 -23.87 6.50 5.44
N CYS A 229 -24.99 6.83 6.07
CA CYS A 229 -25.04 7.51 7.36
C CYS A 229 -25.15 6.50 8.52
N SER A 230 -24.70 6.90 9.70
CA SER A 230 -24.72 6.07 10.93
C SER A 230 -26.13 5.62 11.35
N ASP A 231 -27.18 6.32 10.93
CA ASP A 231 -28.58 5.95 11.16
C ASP A 231 -29.15 4.99 10.10
N GLY A 232 -28.31 4.53 9.16
CA GLY A 232 -28.68 3.64 8.07
C GLY A 232 -29.27 4.35 6.85
N THR A 233 -29.31 5.68 6.82
CA THR A 233 -29.75 6.46 5.64
C THR A 233 -28.71 6.37 4.53
N VAL A 234 -29.15 6.14 3.29
CA VAL A 234 -28.30 6.23 2.09
C VAL A 234 -28.59 7.53 1.36
N VAL A 235 -27.53 8.24 1.00
CA VAL A 235 -27.56 9.51 0.27
C VAL A 235 -26.74 9.39 -1.00
N ALA A 236 -27.24 9.94 -2.10
CA ALA A 236 -26.60 9.88 -3.42
C ALA A 236 -26.50 11.28 -4.05
N TRP A 237 -25.53 11.47 -4.95
CA TRP A 237 -25.42 12.67 -5.80
C TRP A 237 -24.61 12.35 -7.07
N GLY A 238 -24.66 13.24 -8.06
CA GLY A 238 -24.04 13.07 -9.38
C GLY A 238 -25.06 12.83 -10.49
N GLY A 239 -24.68 12.10 -11.53
CA GLY A 239 -25.55 11.74 -12.65
C GLY A 239 -26.64 10.76 -12.24
N ASN A 240 -27.80 10.86 -12.89
CA ASN A 240 -28.99 10.03 -12.66
C ASN A 240 -29.67 9.57 -13.97
N ALA A 241 -28.97 9.62 -15.10
CA ALA A 241 -29.55 9.28 -16.40
C ALA A 241 -30.09 7.84 -16.46
N ASP A 242 -29.50 6.94 -15.66
CA ASP A 242 -29.86 5.52 -15.56
C ASP A 242 -30.65 5.22 -14.26
N GLY A 243 -30.90 6.22 -13.42
CA GLY A 243 -31.55 6.08 -12.12
C GLY A 243 -30.62 5.73 -10.96
N GLN A 244 -29.30 5.86 -11.13
CA GLN A 244 -28.27 5.49 -10.14
C GLN A 244 -28.30 6.30 -8.84
N LEU A 245 -29.05 7.40 -8.76
CA LEU A 245 -29.27 8.12 -7.51
C LEU A 245 -30.44 7.57 -6.68
N GLY A 246 -31.21 6.63 -7.22
CA GLY A 246 -32.33 6.03 -6.49
C GLY A 246 -33.51 7.00 -6.34
N ILE A 247 -33.64 7.95 -7.27
CA ILE A 247 -34.70 8.95 -7.37
C ILE A 247 -35.27 8.98 -8.80
N ASP A 248 -36.29 9.80 -9.05
CA ASP A 248 -37.01 9.78 -10.33
C ASP A 248 -36.10 10.14 -11.52
N LEU A 249 -36.44 9.64 -12.70
CA LEU A 249 -35.69 9.89 -13.93
C LEU A 249 -35.95 11.28 -14.54
N ALA A 250 -36.91 12.05 -14.01
CA ALA A 250 -37.10 13.44 -14.47
C ALA A 250 -35.94 14.33 -13.99
N THR A 251 -35.34 13.98 -12.85
CA THR A 251 -34.09 14.57 -12.37
C THR A 251 -32.92 13.78 -12.94
N THR A 252 -32.23 14.31 -13.95
CA THR A 252 -31.14 13.59 -14.64
C THR A 252 -29.78 13.68 -13.95
N GLN A 253 -29.63 14.54 -12.94
CA GLN A 253 -28.46 14.67 -12.08
C GLN A 253 -28.79 15.49 -10.82
N SER A 254 -27.94 15.41 -9.79
CA SER A 254 -27.99 16.26 -8.60
C SER A 254 -26.58 16.66 -8.18
N ASP A 255 -26.32 17.96 -8.05
CA ASP A 255 -25.08 18.51 -7.50
C ASP A 255 -25.11 18.72 -5.98
N ILE A 256 -26.24 18.35 -5.35
CA ILE A 256 -26.45 18.30 -3.91
C ILE A 256 -26.66 16.85 -3.49
N PRO A 257 -26.11 16.40 -2.35
CA PRO A 257 -26.48 15.12 -1.74
C PRO A 257 -27.98 15.01 -1.46
N ILE A 258 -28.64 14.02 -2.04
CA ILE A 258 -30.08 13.75 -1.94
C ILE A 258 -30.34 12.37 -1.33
N ALA A 259 -31.37 12.26 -0.49
CA ALA A 259 -31.73 10.98 0.09
C ALA A 259 -32.23 10.03 -1.02
N VAL A 260 -31.73 8.80 -1.02
CA VAL A 260 -32.28 7.74 -1.87
C VAL A 260 -33.75 7.52 -1.49
N ASN A 261 -34.63 7.25 -2.47
CA ASN A 261 -36.08 7.08 -2.29
C ASN A 261 -36.84 8.36 -1.88
N SER A 262 -36.33 9.56 -2.19
CA SER A 262 -37.00 10.83 -1.84
C SER A 262 -38.29 11.13 -2.60
N SER A 263 -38.56 10.46 -3.74
CA SER A 263 -39.62 10.89 -4.68
C SER A 263 -40.85 9.99 -4.77
N SER A 264 -40.81 8.72 -4.34
CA SER A 264 -41.91 7.77 -4.60
C SER A 264 -42.49 7.07 -3.36
N GLY A 265 -41.80 7.06 -2.22
CA GLY A 265 -42.25 6.42 -0.98
C GLY A 265 -42.41 4.89 -1.03
N VAL A 266 -42.35 4.30 -2.22
CA VAL A 266 -42.50 2.87 -2.49
C VAL A 266 -41.16 2.37 -3.04
N SER A 267 -40.30 1.92 -2.14
CA SER A 267 -39.06 1.21 -2.48
C SER A 267 -38.84 0.05 -1.53
N ASP A 268 -38.00 -0.90 -1.93
CA ASP A 268 -37.58 -1.99 -1.06
C ASP A 268 -36.63 -1.53 0.06
N LEU A 269 -36.22 -0.25 0.09
CA LEU A 269 -35.54 0.36 1.25
C LEU A 269 -36.50 0.94 2.29
N SER A 270 -37.79 1.11 1.96
CA SER A 270 -38.75 1.72 2.90
C SER A 270 -38.86 0.91 4.20
N GLY A 271 -38.53 1.55 5.33
CA GLY A 271 -38.55 0.94 6.66
C GLY A 271 -37.35 0.05 6.99
N ARG A 272 -36.31 0.03 6.15
CA ARG A 272 -35.05 -0.70 6.40
C ARG A 272 -33.91 0.25 6.71
N SER A 273 -32.94 -0.24 7.49
CA SER A 273 -31.66 0.43 7.71
C SER A 273 -30.57 -0.26 6.90
N VAL A 274 -29.67 0.52 6.30
CA VAL A 274 -28.57 0.01 5.47
C VAL A 274 -27.29 -0.17 6.30
N VAL A 275 -26.56 -1.25 6.02
CA VAL A 275 -25.27 -1.60 6.66
C VAL A 275 -24.06 -1.49 5.76
N ALA A 276 -24.23 -1.62 4.45
CA ALA A 276 -23.15 -1.48 3.49
C ALA A 276 -23.69 -0.95 2.16
N ILE A 277 -22.83 -0.26 1.42
CA ILE A 277 -23.12 0.30 0.09
C ILE A 277 -22.02 -0.09 -0.90
N ALA A 278 -22.39 -0.23 -2.16
CA ALA A 278 -21.45 -0.39 -3.27
C ALA A 278 -21.97 0.35 -4.50
N ALA A 279 -21.07 0.86 -5.33
CA ALA A 279 -21.40 1.57 -6.57
C ALA A 279 -20.72 0.88 -7.76
N GLY A 280 -21.51 0.50 -8.75
CA GLY A 280 -21.01 0.07 -10.06
C GLY A 280 -20.87 1.26 -11.00
N ALA A 281 -20.86 1.03 -12.32
CA ALA A 281 -20.70 2.14 -13.28
C ALA A 281 -21.88 3.13 -13.21
N SER A 282 -23.08 2.62 -13.50
CA SER A 282 -24.35 3.37 -13.51
C SER A 282 -25.42 2.72 -12.64
N TYR A 283 -25.03 2.00 -11.60
CA TYR A 283 -25.97 1.39 -10.65
C TYR A 283 -25.38 1.35 -9.25
N SER A 284 -26.23 1.14 -8.26
CA SER A 284 -25.90 1.15 -6.84
C SER A 284 -26.49 -0.06 -6.15
N LEU A 285 -25.84 -0.48 -5.06
CA LEU A 285 -26.30 -1.55 -4.18
C LEU A 285 -26.26 -1.11 -2.72
N ALA A 286 -27.18 -1.65 -1.93
CA ALA A 286 -27.22 -1.53 -0.48
C ALA A 286 -27.50 -2.89 0.15
N LEU A 287 -26.83 -3.17 1.27
CA LEU A 287 -27.13 -4.30 2.16
C LEU A 287 -27.92 -3.76 3.35
N CYS A 288 -29.08 -4.34 3.66
CA CYS A 288 -29.90 -3.94 4.80
C CYS A 288 -29.55 -4.77 6.06
N THR A 289 -29.88 -4.25 7.25
CA THR A 289 -29.71 -4.95 8.54
C THR A 289 -30.48 -6.27 8.65
N ASP A 290 -31.50 -6.47 7.81
CA ASP A 290 -32.29 -7.70 7.74
C ASP A 290 -31.71 -8.72 6.74
N GLY A 291 -30.60 -8.39 6.06
CA GLY A 291 -29.95 -9.22 5.05
C GLY A 291 -30.45 -9.01 3.63
N THR A 292 -31.46 -8.17 3.45
CA THR A 292 -31.96 -7.84 2.12
C THR A 292 -30.89 -7.04 1.38
N VAL A 293 -30.52 -7.51 0.18
CA VAL A 293 -29.74 -6.71 -0.77
C VAL A 293 -30.72 -5.98 -1.67
N VAL A 294 -30.52 -4.68 -1.85
CA VAL A 294 -31.35 -3.82 -2.69
C VAL A 294 -30.43 -3.13 -3.71
N GLY A 295 -30.89 -2.98 -4.94
CA GLY A 295 -30.16 -2.27 -5.99
C GLY A 295 -31.04 -1.29 -6.76
N TRP A 296 -30.43 -0.32 -7.42
CA TRP A 296 -31.10 0.65 -8.30
C TRP A 296 -30.13 1.19 -9.36
N GLY A 297 -30.67 1.84 -10.39
CA GLY A 297 -29.94 2.33 -11.55
C GLY A 297 -30.03 1.41 -12.76
N ASP A 298 -28.95 1.33 -13.53
CA ASP A 298 -28.87 0.48 -14.71
C ASP A 298 -29.06 -1.00 -14.34
N ASN A 299 -29.86 -1.69 -15.16
CA ASN A 299 -30.10 -3.13 -15.08
C ASN A 299 -30.14 -3.76 -16.49
N SER A 300 -29.50 -3.12 -17.47
CA SER A 300 -29.48 -3.57 -18.88
C SER A 300 -28.95 -4.99 -19.06
N VAL A 301 -28.09 -5.46 -18.14
CA VAL A 301 -27.46 -6.79 -18.15
C VAL A 301 -27.80 -7.63 -16.90
N GLY A 302 -28.82 -7.22 -16.13
CA GLY A 302 -29.29 -7.94 -14.95
C GLY A 302 -28.46 -7.69 -13.67
N GLN A 303 -27.65 -6.63 -13.64
CA GLN A 303 -26.76 -6.30 -12.52
C GLN A 303 -27.46 -5.98 -11.19
N LEU A 304 -28.79 -5.81 -11.20
CA LEU A 304 -29.60 -5.67 -9.99
C LEU A 304 -30.14 -7.01 -9.46
N GLY A 305 -29.98 -8.13 -10.18
CA GLY A 305 -30.25 -9.46 -9.64
C GLY A 305 -31.72 -9.72 -9.26
N ASN A 306 -32.64 -8.93 -9.78
CA ASN A 306 -34.07 -8.91 -9.43
C ASN A 306 -34.95 -9.67 -10.45
N LEU A 307 -34.35 -10.53 -11.28
CA LEU A 307 -35.02 -11.27 -12.37
C LEU A 307 -35.60 -10.40 -13.49
N THR A 308 -35.31 -9.09 -13.50
CA THR A 308 -35.71 -8.19 -14.58
C THR A 308 -34.49 -7.68 -15.34
N PHE A 309 -34.76 -6.97 -16.44
CA PHE A 309 -33.79 -6.21 -17.21
C PHE A 309 -34.35 -4.80 -17.45
N GLY A 310 -33.46 -3.83 -17.65
CA GLY A 310 -33.83 -2.43 -17.88
C GLY A 310 -33.89 -1.58 -16.60
N LEU A 311 -33.69 -0.27 -16.76
CA LEU A 311 -33.46 0.69 -15.67
C LEU A 311 -34.46 0.54 -14.51
N CYS A 312 -33.95 0.51 -13.29
CA CYS A 312 -34.76 0.54 -12.07
C CYS A 312 -34.38 1.79 -11.27
N PRO A 313 -35.01 2.95 -11.51
CA PRO A 313 -34.63 4.19 -10.84
C PRO A 313 -34.94 4.21 -9.34
N MET A 314 -35.83 3.33 -8.88
CA MET A 314 -36.12 3.14 -7.47
C MET A 314 -35.42 1.89 -6.94
N PRO A 315 -35.02 1.88 -5.65
CA PRO A 315 -34.46 0.69 -4.98
C PRO A 315 -35.40 -0.52 -5.07
N VAL A 316 -34.87 -1.62 -5.63
CA VAL A 316 -35.54 -2.91 -5.81
C VAL A 316 -34.73 -4.05 -5.18
N ALA A 317 -35.40 -4.98 -4.53
CA ALA A 317 -34.76 -6.11 -3.86
C ALA A 317 -34.14 -7.09 -4.86
N VAL A 318 -32.94 -7.57 -4.54
CA VAL A 318 -32.30 -8.70 -5.21
C VAL A 318 -33.11 -9.97 -4.91
N SER A 319 -33.26 -10.84 -5.92
CA SER A 319 -33.99 -12.09 -5.78
C SER A 319 -33.24 -13.10 -4.93
N ALA A 320 -33.57 -13.18 -3.64
CA ALA A 320 -32.95 -14.10 -2.68
C ALA A 320 -33.85 -15.27 -2.24
N ALA A 321 -35.18 -15.09 -2.25
CA ALA A 321 -36.11 -16.07 -1.67
C ALA A 321 -36.51 -17.22 -2.61
N SER A 322 -36.17 -17.15 -3.90
CA SER A 322 -36.47 -18.26 -4.83
C SER A 322 -35.53 -19.44 -4.55
N GLY A 323 -36.06 -20.67 -4.52
CA GLY A 323 -35.24 -21.88 -4.31
C GLY A 323 -34.19 -22.14 -5.41
N VAL A 324 -34.19 -21.33 -6.47
CA VAL A 324 -33.20 -21.33 -7.55
C VAL A 324 -32.11 -20.26 -7.36
N SER A 325 -32.30 -19.29 -6.46
CA SER A 325 -31.30 -18.27 -6.15
C SER A 325 -30.20 -18.86 -5.27
N ALA A 326 -28.95 -18.57 -5.60
CA ALA A 326 -27.81 -18.95 -4.76
C ALA A 326 -27.76 -18.18 -3.42
N LEU A 327 -28.55 -17.11 -3.27
CA LEU A 327 -28.73 -16.42 -1.98
C LEU A 327 -29.76 -17.09 -1.07
N ASN A 328 -30.48 -18.12 -1.54
CA ASN A 328 -31.51 -18.78 -0.74
C ASN A 328 -30.92 -19.38 0.54
N GLY A 329 -31.43 -18.94 1.69
CA GLY A 329 -30.95 -19.39 3.01
C GLY A 329 -29.54 -18.89 3.37
N LYS A 330 -28.99 -17.90 2.65
CA LYS A 330 -27.68 -17.30 2.93
C LYS A 330 -27.83 -15.94 3.61
N SER A 331 -26.86 -15.60 4.45
CA SER A 331 -26.72 -14.28 5.06
C SER A 331 -25.59 -13.54 4.36
N VAL A 332 -25.91 -12.48 3.62
CA VAL A 332 -24.91 -11.62 2.98
C VAL A 332 -24.21 -10.79 4.06
N ILE A 333 -22.91 -10.56 3.95
CA ILE A 333 -22.13 -9.74 4.90
C ILE A 333 -21.32 -8.65 4.20
N SER A 334 -21.11 -8.75 2.89
CA SER A 334 -20.39 -7.74 2.11
C SER A 334 -20.85 -7.75 0.65
N LEU A 335 -20.76 -6.60 0.00
CA LEU A 335 -21.08 -6.39 -1.40
C LEU A 335 -19.87 -5.85 -2.15
N ALA A 336 -19.74 -6.20 -3.42
CA ALA A 336 -18.86 -5.50 -4.36
C ALA A 336 -19.59 -5.31 -5.70
N ALA A 337 -19.42 -4.14 -6.30
CA ALA A 337 -20.03 -3.78 -7.56
C ALA A 337 -18.94 -3.56 -8.61
N GLY A 338 -18.98 -4.37 -9.67
CA GLY A 338 -18.21 -4.17 -10.90
C GLY A 338 -18.91 -3.19 -11.83
N SER A 339 -18.33 -2.95 -13.02
CA SER A 339 -18.93 -2.00 -13.98
C SER A 339 -20.35 -2.43 -14.40
N GLY A 340 -20.56 -3.72 -14.62
CA GLY A 340 -21.86 -4.29 -15.00
C GLY A 340 -22.22 -5.60 -14.32
N HIS A 341 -21.55 -5.97 -13.22
CA HIS A 341 -21.83 -7.19 -12.45
C HIS A 341 -21.66 -6.95 -10.95
N SER A 342 -22.31 -7.78 -10.15
CA SER A 342 -22.39 -7.63 -8.69
C SER A 342 -21.91 -8.91 -8.01
N LEU A 343 -21.29 -8.75 -6.84
CA LEU A 343 -20.86 -9.83 -5.97
C LEU A 343 -21.44 -9.64 -4.57
N ALA A 344 -21.88 -10.72 -3.94
CA ALA A 344 -22.20 -10.81 -2.53
C ALA A 344 -21.32 -11.87 -1.87
N LEU A 345 -20.71 -11.50 -0.75
CA LEU A 345 -20.04 -12.44 0.15
C LEU A 345 -21.01 -12.81 1.27
N CYS A 346 -21.21 -14.09 1.49
CA CYS A 346 -22.04 -14.63 2.57
C CYS A 346 -21.22 -14.96 3.81
N SER A 347 -21.86 -14.99 4.99
CA SER A 347 -21.22 -15.27 6.28
C SER A 347 -20.55 -16.64 6.38
N ASP A 348 -20.91 -17.58 5.51
CA ASP A 348 -20.29 -18.91 5.41
C ASP A 348 -19.12 -18.96 4.43
N GLY A 349 -18.72 -17.82 3.86
CA GLY A 349 -17.64 -17.69 2.88
C GLY A 349 -18.07 -17.98 1.43
N THR A 350 -19.36 -18.23 1.17
CA THR A 350 -19.90 -18.39 -0.18
C THR A 350 -19.89 -17.05 -0.92
N VAL A 351 -19.45 -17.06 -2.18
CA VAL A 351 -19.57 -15.89 -3.08
C VAL A 351 -20.68 -16.14 -4.10
N VAL A 352 -21.58 -15.17 -4.23
CA VAL A 352 -22.69 -15.18 -5.18
C VAL A 352 -22.54 -13.99 -6.12
N ALA A 353 -22.83 -14.19 -7.41
CA ALA A 353 -22.63 -13.20 -8.45
C ALA A 353 -23.86 -13.06 -9.36
N TRP A 354 -24.07 -11.90 -9.97
CA TRP A 354 -25.09 -11.64 -10.99
C TRP A 354 -24.71 -10.45 -11.88
N GLY A 355 -25.44 -10.23 -12.97
CA GLY A 355 -25.18 -9.20 -13.98
C GLY A 355 -24.42 -9.73 -15.19
N SER A 356 -23.58 -8.89 -15.80
CA SER A 356 -22.79 -9.20 -17.00
C SER A 356 -21.89 -10.41 -16.80
N ASN A 357 -21.78 -11.26 -17.82
CA ASN A 357 -20.88 -12.42 -17.81
C ASN A 357 -20.16 -12.64 -19.15
N ALA A 358 -20.11 -11.61 -20.00
CA ALA A 358 -19.48 -11.69 -21.32
C ALA A 358 -17.99 -12.09 -21.27
N ASN A 359 -17.31 -11.83 -20.14
CA ASN A 359 -15.92 -12.20 -19.89
C ASN A 359 -15.79 -13.26 -18.79
N GLY A 360 -16.87 -13.94 -18.39
CA GLY A 360 -16.82 -14.93 -17.32
C GLY A 360 -16.70 -14.33 -15.90
N GLN A 361 -16.96 -13.03 -15.72
CA GLN A 361 -16.79 -12.32 -14.45
C GLN A 361 -17.74 -12.77 -13.32
N LEU A 362 -18.71 -13.65 -13.61
CA LEU A 362 -19.54 -14.31 -12.60
C LEU A 362 -18.94 -15.64 -12.10
N GLY A 363 -17.92 -16.20 -12.75
CA GLY A 363 -17.11 -17.30 -12.19
C GLY A 363 -17.80 -18.66 -12.05
N PHE A 364 -18.88 -18.93 -12.78
CA PHE A 364 -19.68 -20.17 -12.67
C PHE A 364 -19.64 -21.07 -13.91
N SER A 365 -18.50 -21.11 -14.62
CA SER A 365 -18.15 -22.04 -15.72
C SER A 365 -18.75 -21.81 -17.11
N THR A 366 -19.50 -20.72 -17.32
CA THR A 366 -20.00 -20.32 -18.65
C THR A 366 -19.62 -18.88 -18.98
N THR A 367 -19.57 -18.54 -20.28
CA THR A 367 -19.44 -17.16 -20.80
C THR A 367 -20.75 -16.67 -21.44
N ALA A 368 -21.90 -17.15 -20.94
CA ALA A 368 -23.21 -16.66 -21.37
C ALA A 368 -23.36 -15.14 -21.13
N SER A 369 -24.34 -14.49 -21.77
CA SER A 369 -24.49 -13.02 -21.82
C SER A 369 -24.64 -12.31 -20.46
N GLY A 370 -24.99 -13.01 -19.39
CA GLY A 370 -25.18 -12.47 -18.04
C GLY A 370 -26.22 -13.27 -17.27
N SER A 371 -26.52 -12.87 -16.04
CA SER A 371 -27.58 -13.47 -15.22
C SER A 371 -28.28 -12.41 -14.38
N SER A 372 -29.59 -12.21 -14.57
CA SER A 372 -30.42 -11.42 -13.65
C SER A 372 -30.85 -12.19 -12.39
N LEU A 373 -30.43 -13.45 -12.28
CA LEU A 373 -30.58 -14.31 -11.10
C LEU A 373 -29.22 -14.42 -10.38
N PRO A 374 -29.17 -14.26 -9.04
CA PRO A 374 -27.96 -14.57 -8.27
C PRO A 374 -27.53 -16.02 -8.41
N VAL A 375 -26.30 -16.23 -8.90
CA VAL A 375 -25.68 -17.55 -9.14
C VAL A 375 -24.44 -17.74 -8.28
N ALA A 376 -24.20 -18.96 -7.81
CA ALA A 376 -23.03 -19.27 -6.99
C ALA A 376 -21.77 -19.24 -7.85
N VAL A 377 -20.72 -18.58 -7.36
CA VAL A 377 -19.38 -18.71 -7.95
C VAL A 377 -18.90 -20.14 -7.76
N SER A 378 -18.30 -20.74 -8.79
CA SER A 378 -17.92 -22.15 -8.75
C SER A 378 -16.86 -22.41 -7.70
N THR A 379 -17.10 -23.43 -6.86
CA THR A 379 -16.14 -24.02 -5.94
C THR A 379 -15.85 -25.47 -6.30
N ALA A 380 -16.04 -25.86 -7.56
CA ALA A 380 -15.93 -27.25 -8.01
C ALA A 380 -14.49 -27.80 -7.84
N GLN A 381 -14.40 -29.01 -7.28
CA GLN A 381 -13.13 -29.71 -7.10
C GLN A 381 -12.43 -29.94 -8.44
N GLY A 382 -11.11 -29.68 -8.48
CA GLY A 382 -10.29 -29.93 -9.66
C GLY A 382 -10.41 -28.90 -10.78
N SER A 383 -11.24 -27.86 -10.62
CA SER A 383 -11.36 -26.80 -11.63
C SER A 383 -11.38 -25.38 -11.05
N SER A 384 -11.90 -25.18 -9.83
CA SER A 384 -11.92 -23.87 -9.19
C SER A 384 -10.81 -23.72 -8.15
N ALA A 385 -10.09 -22.60 -8.19
CA ALA A 385 -9.12 -22.21 -7.16
C ALA A 385 -9.79 -21.90 -5.80
N LEU A 386 -11.12 -21.74 -5.74
CA LEU A 386 -11.88 -21.58 -4.50
C LEU A 386 -12.26 -22.92 -3.84
N TYR A 387 -11.96 -24.07 -4.45
CA TYR A 387 -12.27 -25.36 -3.83
C TYR A 387 -11.58 -25.50 -2.45
N GLY A 388 -12.38 -25.77 -1.42
CA GLY A 388 -11.89 -25.93 -0.03
C GLY A 388 -11.39 -24.64 0.62
N LYS A 389 -11.71 -23.46 0.06
CA LYS A 389 -11.36 -22.15 0.61
C LYS A 389 -12.58 -21.46 1.22
N THR A 390 -12.33 -20.62 2.22
CA THR A 390 -13.33 -19.70 2.80
C THR A 390 -12.96 -18.29 2.39
N VAL A 391 -13.87 -17.60 1.68
CA VAL A 391 -13.65 -16.22 1.26
C VAL A 391 -13.96 -15.27 2.42
N VAL A 392 -13.13 -14.23 2.58
CA VAL A 392 -13.27 -13.20 3.62
C VAL A 392 -13.39 -11.78 3.06
N ALA A 393 -13.03 -11.56 1.80
CA ALA A 393 -13.28 -10.30 1.10
C ALA A 393 -13.44 -10.53 -0.41
N VAL A 394 -14.21 -9.66 -1.06
CA VAL A 394 -14.44 -9.66 -2.51
C VAL A 394 -14.25 -8.26 -3.07
N SER A 395 -13.81 -8.17 -4.32
CA SER A 395 -13.75 -6.92 -5.08
C SER A 395 -14.11 -7.18 -6.53
N ALA A 396 -14.73 -6.21 -7.19
CA ALA A 396 -15.11 -6.30 -8.60
C ALA A 396 -14.56 -5.09 -9.37
N GLY A 397 -13.91 -5.37 -10.50
CA GLY A 397 -13.38 -4.36 -11.42
C GLY A 397 -14.34 -4.12 -12.58
N TYR A 398 -13.81 -3.66 -13.72
CA TYR A 398 -14.64 -3.43 -14.91
C TYR A 398 -15.32 -4.70 -15.42
N ALA A 399 -14.53 -5.76 -15.60
CA ALA A 399 -15.00 -7.04 -16.14
C ALA A 399 -14.25 -8.23 -15.51
N HIS A 400 -13.72 -8.05 -14.30
CA HIS A 400 -13.07 -9.10 -13.51
C HIS A 400 -13.45 -8.99 -12.04
N SER A 401 -13.15 -10.05 -11.31
CA SER A 401 -13.50 -10.23 -9.91
C SER A 401 -12.32 -10.81 -9.15
N LEU A 402 -12.18 -10.41 -7.88
CA LEU A 402 -11.16 -10.89 -6.95
C LEU A 402 -11.84 -11.42 -5.68
N ALA A 403 -11.28 -12.48 -5.11
CA ALA A 403 -11.62 -12.96 -3.78
C ALA A 403 -10.36 -13.19 -2.95
N LEU A 404 -10.37 -12.69 -1.71
CA LEU A 404 -9.37 -12.97 -0.69
C LEU A 404 -9.90 -14.08 0.22
N CYS A 405 -9.12 -15.14 0.40
CA CYS A 405 -9.44 -16.26 1.28
C CYS A 405 -8.84 -16.06 2.67
N SER A 406 -9.42 -16.72 3.68
CA SER A 406 -8.97 -16.63 5.09
C SER A 406 -7.53 -17.09 5.33
N ASP A 407 -6.96 -17.89 4.41
CA ASP A 407 -5.57 -18.34 4.44
C ASP A 407 -4.59 -17.37 3.74
N GLY A 408 -5.07 -16.21 3.29
CA GLY A 408 -4.30 -15.20 2.56
C GLY A 408 -4.18 -15.46 1.06
N THR A 409 -4.79 -16.53 0.54
CA THR A 409 -4.82 -16.83 -0.90
C THR A 409 -5.72 -15.82 -1.63
N VAL A 410 -5.28 -15.34 -2.80
CA VAL A 410 -6.10 -14.51 -3.69
C VAL A 410 -6.46 -15.30 -4.93
N THR A 411 -7.75 -15.31 -5.28
CA THR A 411 -8.26 -15.86 -6.53
C THR A 411 -8.87 -14.76 -7.38
N ALA A 412 -8.85 -14.95 -8.69
CA ALA A 412 -9.36 -13.99 -9.66
C ALA A 412 -10.10 -14.71 -10.80
N TRP A 413 -11.07 -14.06 -11.41
CA TRP A 413 -11.76 -14.55 -12.62
C TRP A 413 -12.33 -13.39 -13.43
N GLY A 414 -12.77 -13.66 -14.65
CA GLY A 414 -13.23 -12.65 -15.60
C GLY A 414 -12.20 -12.32 -16.68
N ALA A 415 -12.27 -11.10 -17.22
CA ALA A 415 -11.37 -10.60 -18.26
C ALA A 415 -9.90 -10.65 -17.84
N ASN A 416 -9.00 -10.99 -18.77
CA ASN A 416 -7.56 -11.06 -18.52
C ASN A 416 -6.68 -10.45 -19.63
N ASP A 417 -7.27 -9.69 -20.56
CA ASP A 417 -6.54 -9.15 -21.72
C ASP A 417 -5.39 -8.21 -21.30
N SER A 418 -5.54 -7.53 -20.16
CA SER A 418 -4.53 -6.65 -19.58
C SER A 418 -3.67 -7.34 -18.51
N GLY A 419 -3.90 -8.62 -18.24
CA GLY A 419 -3.24 -9.35 -17.14
C GLY A 419 -3.82 -9.07 -15.76
N GLN A 420 -5.03 -8.48 -15.68
CA GLN A 420 -5.67 -8.04 -14.43
C GLN A 420 -6.03 -9.19 -13.47
N LEU A 421 -5.99 -10.45 -13.93
CA LEU A 421 -6.12 -11.62 -13.06
C LEU A 421 -4.81 -11.97 -12.34
N GLY A 422 -3.66 -11.51 -12.84
CA GLY A 422 -2.37 -11.73 -12.17
C GLY A 422 -1.91 -13.20 -12.12
N ASP A 423 -2.53 -14.07 -12.91
CA ASP A 423 -2.31 -15.53 -12.96
C ASP A 423 -1.10 -15.93 -13.83
N ASN A 424 -0.35 -14.94 -14.34
CA ASN A 424 0.76 -15.13 -15.27
C ASN A 424 0.35 -15.82 -16.60
N SER A 425 -0.89 -15.65 -17.05
CA SER A 425 -1.35 -16.16 -18.34
C SER A 425 -0.55 -15.56 -19.50
N GLY A 426 -0.13 -16.40 -20.46
CA GLY A 426 0.76 -16.02 -21.56
C GLY A 426 2.22 -16.45 -21.40
N ASN A 427 2.58 -17.13 -20.31
CA ASN A 427 3.82 -17.92 -20.21
C ASN A 427 3.67 -19.24 -20.99
N PRO A 428 4.72 -19.83 -21.61
CA PRO A 428 4.65 -21.12 -22.30
C PRO A 428 4.02 -22.28 -21.49
N ARG A 429 3.92 -22.18 -20.15
CA ARG A 429 3.23 -23.17 -19.29
C ARG A 429 1.73 -22.89 -19.04
N ASN A 430 1.22 -21.72 -19.42
CA ASN A 430 -0.18 -21.29 -19.29
C ASN A 430 -0.57 -20.43 -20.51
N PRO A 431 -1.04 -21.03 -21.62
CA PRO A 431 -1.27 -20.33 -22.87
C PRO A 431 -2.28 -19.16 -22.73
N ALA A 432 -1.78 -17.95 -23.02
CA ALA A 432 -2.37 -16.60 -23.15
C ALA A 432 -3.78 -16.29 -22.62
N GLY A 433 -3.89 -15.23 -21.79
CA GLY A 433 -4.72 -14.01 -22.01
C GLY A 433 -6.24 -14.14 -22.09
N VAL A 434 -6.78 -15.36 -22.11
CA VAL A 434 -8.21 -15.62 -22.23
C VAL A 434 -8.88 -15.34 -20.89
N ALA A 435 -10.03 -14.69 -20.96
CA ALA A 435 -10.90 -14.50 -19.82
C ALA A 435 -11.19 -15.83 -19.11
N GLN A 436 -11.11 -15.85 -17.78
CA GLN A 436 -11.31 -17.05 -16.98
C GLN A 436 -12.74 -17.08 -16.45
N SER A 437 -13.56 -18.02 -16.93
CA SER A 437 -14.95 -18.20 -16.45
C SER A 437 -15.05 -18.95 -15.12
N LEU A 438 -13.90 -19.31 -14.55
CA LEU A 438 -13.76 -19.97 -13.26
C LEU A 438 -12.68 -19.25 -12.43
N PRO A 439 -12.79 -19.25 -11.09
CA PRO A 439 -11.75 -18.74 -10.21
C PRO A 439 -10.40 -19.43 -10.47
N VAL A 440 -9.39 -18.63 -10.80
CA VAL A 440 -7.99 -19.03 -10.93
C VAL A 440 -7.15 -18.43 -9.81
N LEU A 441 -6.00 -19.05 -9.53
CA LEU A 441 -5.08 -18.57 -8.52
C LEU A 441 -4.28 -17.37 -9.05
N VAL A 442 -4.23 -16.27 -8.28
CA VAL A 442 -3.28 -15.18 -8.56
C VAL A 442 -1.87 -15.69 -8.31
N ASN A 443 -0.92 -15.40 -9.21
CA ASN A 443 0.43 -15.95 -9.17
C ASN A 443 1.14 -15.58 -7.86
N THR A 444 1.59 -16.59 -7.10
CA THR A 444 2.41 -16.46 -5.90
C THR A 444 3.79 -17.11 -6.06
N SER A 445 4.24 -17.40 -7.28
CA SER A 445 5.50 -18.14 -7.52
C SER A 445 6.75 -17.40 -7.03
N SER A 446 7.70 -18.14 -6.47
CA SER A 446 8.98 -17.62 -6.00
C SER A 446 9.77 -16.95 -7.13
N GLY A 447 10.52 -15.90 -6.78
CA GLY A 447 11.38 -15.17 -7.72
C GLY A 447 10.65 -14.31 -8.77
N THR A 448 9.32 -14.30 -8.80
CA THR A 448 8.54 -13.52 -9.78
C THR A 448 7.43 -12.70 -9.14
N SER A 449 6.69 -13.26 -8.18
CA SER A 449 5.53 -12.59 -7.57
C SER A 449 5.91 -11.80 -6.32
N ALA A 450 5.39 -10.57 -6.22
CA ALA A 450 5.44 -9.77 -5.00
C ALA A 450 4.59 -10.35 -3.85
N LEU A 451 3.73 -11.32 -4.14
CA LEU A 451 2.93 -12.03 -3.13
C LEU A 451 3.64 -13.29 -2.58
N TYR A 452 4.79 -13.69 -3.13
CA TYR A 452 5.46 -14.91 -2.69
C TYR A 452 5.86 -14.84 -1.20
N GLY A 453 5.39 -15.83 -0.43
CA GLY A 453 5.65 -15.91 1.01
C GLY A 453 5.00 -14.80 1.84
N LYS A 454 4.00 -14.09 1.28
CA LYS A 454 3.27 -13.02 1.96
C LYS A 454 1.84 -13.44 2.23
N THR A 455 1.31 -13.04 3.39
CA THR A 455 -0.14 -13.10 3.65
C THR A 455 -0.78 -11.83 3.10
N VAL A 456 -1.78 -11.94 2.23
CA VAL A 456 -2.55 -10.79 1.72
C VAL A 456 -3.61 -10.40 2.75
N THR A 457 -3.76 -9.10 2.99
CA THR A 457 -4.71 -8.54 3.98
C THR A 457 -5.85 -7.76 3.34
N SER A 458 -5.68 -7.26 2.12
CA SER A 458 -6.76 -6.61 1.37
C SER A 458 -6.52 -6.69 -0.14
N VAL A 459 -7.59 -6.69 -0.92
CA VAL A 459 -7.56 -6.68 -2.38
C VAL A 459 -8.55 -5.63 -2.91
N THR A 460 -8.22 -5.02 -4.03
CA THR A 460 -9.14 -4.14 -4.77
C THR A 460 -8.92 -4.29 -6.27
N ALA A 461 -9.99 -4.16 -7.03
CA ALA A 461 -9.99 -4.23 -8.49
C ALA A 461 -10.38 -2.87 -9.07
N GLY A 462 -9.56 -2.35 -9.98
CA GLY A 462 -9.86 -1.16 -10.77
C GLY A 462 -10.46 -1.50 -12.13
N PHE A 463 -10.33 -0.59 -13.10
CA PHE A 463 -10.82 -0.83 -14.46
C PHE A 463 -10.14 -2.05 -15.10
N TYR A 464 -8.83 -1.98 -15.32
CA TYR A 464 -8.04 -3.04 -15.97
C TYR A 464 -6.84 -3.47 -15.12
N HIS A 465 -6.89 -3.22 -13.82
CA HIS A 465 -5.80 -3.49 -12.90
C HIS A 465 -6.33 -3.94 -11.55
N SER A 466 -5.43 -4.48 -10.74
CA SER A 466 -5.72 -5.06 -9.44
C SER A 466 -4.58 -4.73 -8.48
N LEU A 467 -4.93 -4.56 -7.21
CA LEU A 467 -3.97 -4.28 -6.15
C LEU A 467 -4.22 -5.19 -4.95
N ALA A 468 -3.15 -5.48 -4.23
CA ALA A 468 -3.20 -6.17 -2.95
C ALA A 468 -2.27 -5.48 -1.95
N CYS A 469 -2.72 -5.41 -0.70
CA CYS A 469 -1.88 -5.09 0.43
C CYS A 469 -1.53 -6.39 1.15
N CYS A 470 -0.27 -6.55 1.52
CA CYS A 470 0.16 -7.67 2.32
C CYS A 470 0.16 -7.31 3.82
N SER A 471 0.22 -8.36 4.65
CA SER A 471 1.03 -8.37 5.88
C SER A 471 2.46 -7.91 5.53
N ASP A 472 3.50 -7.75 6.35
CA ASP A 472 4.77 -7.09 5.94
C ASP A 472 4.78 -5.64 5.35
N GLY A 473 3.79 -5.18 4.57
CA GLY A 473 3.57 -3.80 4.11
C GLY A 473 3.69 -3.62 2.61
N THR A 474 3.93 -4.73 1.90
CA THR A 474 4.06 -4.75 0.45
C THR A 474 2.74 -4.34 -0.21
N LEU A 475 2.83 -3.32 -1.07
CA LEU A 475 1.82 -2.99 -2.06
C LEU A 475 2.14 -3.77 -3.35
N ALA A 476 1.34 -4.78 -3.65
CA ALA A 476 1.42 -5.55 -4.86
C ALA A 476 0.39 -5.07 -5.88
N VAL A 477 0.77 -5.00 -7.16
CA VAL A 477 -0.01 -4.41 -8.24
C VAL A 477 0.16 -5.24 -9.52
N TRP A 478 -0.89 -5.35 -10.33
CA TRP A 478 -0.85 -6.01 -11.63
C TRP A 478 -1.99 -5.58 -12.55
N GLY A 479 -1.89 -5.91 -13.84
CA GLY A 479 -2.81 -5.52 -14.90
C GLY A 479 -2.24 -4.44 -15.81
N SER A 480 -3.13 -3.63 -16.41
CA SER A 480 -2.79 -2.52 -17.29
C SER A 480 -1.95 -1.46 -16.55
N ASN A 481 -1.07 -0.79 -17.31
CA ASN A 481 -0.35 0.41 -16.84
C ASN A 481 -0.41 1.56 -17.85
N THR A 482 -1.42 1.57 -18.71
CA THR A 482 -1.56 2.57 -19.80
C THR A 482 -1.74 4.00 -19.29
N HIS A 483 -2.18 4.15 -18.04
CA HIS A 483 -2.40 5.41 -17.35
C HIS A 483 -1.52 5.54 -16.08
N ASN A 484 -0.50 4.68 -15.92
CA ASN A 484 0.27 4.53 -14.69
C ASN A 484 -0.53 4.01 -13.48
N GLU A 485 -1.67 3.35 -13.68
CA GLU A 485 -2.60 2.89 -12.64
C GLU A 485 -2.04 1.80 -11.70
N ILE A 486 -0.97 1.10 -12.10
CA ILE A 486 -0.21 0.19 -11.23
C ILE A 486 1.07 0.83 -10.66
N GLY A 487 1.32 2.11 -10.92
CA GLY A 487 2.32 2.88 -10.17
C GLY A 487 3.76 2.39 -10.34
N LEU A 488 4.10 1.83 -11.50
CA LEU A 488 5.45 1.32 -11.79
C LEU A 488 6.32 2.31 -12.59
N ASN A 489 5.76 3.42 -13.06
CA ASN A 489 6.42 4.36 -13.97
C ASN A 489 7.06 3.69 -15.21
N VAL A 490 6.51 2.56 -15.66
CA VAL A 490 6.90 1.84 -16.89
C VAL A 490 5.73 1.83 -17.87
N GLY A 491 5.96 1.89 -19.18
CA GLY A 491 4.86 1.97 -20.14
C GLY A 491 4.01 0.69 -20.31
N ALA A 492 4.47 -0.46 -19.81
CA ALA A 492 3.82 -1.74 -20.00
C ALA A 492 3.10 -2.23 -18.74
N GLY A 493 1.92 -2.83 -18.92
CA GLY A 493 1.24 -3.60 -17.88
C GLY A 493 1.98 -4.89 -17.52
N VAL A 494 1.58 -5.52 -16.42
CA VAL A 494 2.18 -6.75 -15.90
C VAL A 494 1.11 -7.80 -15.62
N LYS A 495 1.38 -9.07 -15.94
CA LYS A 495 0.40 -10.16 -15.85
C LYS A 495 0.49 -10.97 -14.56
N TYR A 496 1.30 -10.52 -13.62
CA TYR A 496 1.50 -11.13 -12.32
C TYR A 496 1.79 -10.04 -11.29
N PRO A 497 1.55 -10.29 -10.00
CA PRO A 497 1.77 -9.30 -8.96
C PRO A 497 3.24 -8.88 -8.90
N VAL A 498 3.49 -7.58 -9.03
CA VAL A 498 4.81 -6.97 -8.80
C VAL A 498 4.69 -5.93 -7.70
N LYS A 499 5.82 -5.56 -7.09
CA LYS A 499 5.84 -4.54 -6.04
C LYS A 499 5.69 -3.17 -6.70
N ALA A 500 4.74 -2.37 -6.24
CA ALA A 500 4.60 -1.00 -6.72
C ALA A 500 5.89 -0.20 -6.46
N ALA A 501 6.27 0.67 -7.41
CA ALA A 501 7.54 1.39 -7.39
C ALA A 501 7.30 2.90 -7.52
N GLY A 502 7.32 3.62 -6.39
CA GLY A 502 7.14 5.07 -6.37
C GLY A 502 7.97 5.74 -5.28
N ALA A 503 8.66 6.83 -5.63
CA ALA A 503 9.45 7.66 -4.71
C ALA A 503 8.62 8.30 -3.58
N SER A 504 7.30 8.20 -3.67
CA SER A 504 6.33 8.83 -2.78
C SER A 504 5.89 7.97 -1.61
N ILE A 505 6.20 6.66 -1.57
CA ILE A 505 6.13 5.86 -0.33
C ILE A 505 7.53 5.89 0.27
N ARG A 506 7.65 6.42 1.49
CA ARG A 506 8.94 6.50 2.16
C ARG A 506 9.42 5.08 2.48
N SER A 507 10.73 4.86 2.52
CA SER A 507 11.30 3.53 2.75
C SER A 507 10.86 2.86 4.06
N TYR A 508 10.37 3.65 5.02
CA TYR A 508 9.86 3.20 6.31
C TYR A 508 8.33 3.10 6.40
N GLU A 509 7.58 3.55 5.38
CA GLU A 509 6.12 3.48 5.36
C GLU A 509 5.64 2.17 4.75
N LEU A 510 4.51 1.67 5.25
CA LEU A 510 3.94 0.39 4.83
C LEU A 510 2.54 0.61 4.27
N CYS A 511 2.17 -0.15 3.24
CA CYS A 511 0.79 -0.16 2.76
C CYS A 511 -0.14 -0.67 3.87
N ALA A 512 -1.23 0.05 4.11
CA ALA A 512 -2.27 -0.30 5.09
C ALA A 512 -3.56 -0.73 4.39
N SER A 513 -3.99 0.01 3.37
CA SER A 513 -5.16 -0.33 2.56
C SER A 513 -5.07 0.24 1.15
N VAL A 514 -5.81 -0.37 0.22
CA VAL A 514 -5.84 -0.03 -1.20
C VAL A 514 -7.28 0.17 -1.66
N PHE A 515 -7.49 1.09 -2.60
CA PHE A 515 -8.81 1.42 -3.14
C PHE A 515 -8.70 1.69 -4.64
N ALA A 516 -9.59 1.07 -5.41
CA ALA A 516 -9.82 1.36 -6.82
C ALA A 516 -11.30 1.12 -7.12
N GLY A 517 -11.85 1.89 -8.05
CA GLY A 517 -13.24 1.75 -8.50
C GLY A 517 -13.36 0.88 -9.75
N PRO A 518 -14.53 0.27 -9.99
CA PRO A 518 -14.74 -0.63 -11.12
C PRO A 518 -14.51 0.02 -12.49
N SER A 519 -14.63 1.34 -12.57
CA SER A 519 -14.33 2.13 -13.77
C SER A 519 -13.19 3.13 -13.54
N ALA A 520 -12.42 2.99 -12.46
CA ALA A 520 -11.32 3.87 -12.14
C ALA A 520 -10.03 3.41 -12.86
N LEU A 521 -9.46 4.32 -13.64
CA LEU A 521 -8.09 4.21 -14.19
C LEU A 521 -7.04 4.83 -13.25
N HIS A 522 -7.39 5.01 -11.98
CA HIS A 522 -6.52 5.53 -10.95
C HIS A 522 -6.68 4.70 -9.68
N SER A 523 -5.67 4.77 -8.83
CA SER A 523 -5.54 4.00 -7.60
C SER A 523 -5.29 4.94 -6.43
N LEU A 524 -5.82 4.54 -5.28
CA LEU A 524 -5.64 5.23 -4.02
C LEU A 524 -5.14 4.23 -2.98
N ALA A 525 -4.33 4.68 -2.03
CA ALA A 525 -3.96 3.86 -0.88
C ALA A 525 -3.76 4.70 0.37
N LEU A 526 -3.97 4.06 1.52
CA LEU A 526 -3.48 4.56 2.80
C LEU A 526 -2.16 3.86 3.12
N VAL A 527 -1.15 4.66 3.40
CA VAL A 527 0.17 4.21 3.85
C VAL A 527 0.38 4.61 5.29
N ALA A 528 0.75 3.63 6.11
CA ALA A 528 0.96 3.77 7.54
C ALA A 528 2.41 4.12 7.86
N THR A 529 2.58 5.02 8.83
CA THR A 529 3.88 5.34 9.42
C THR A 529 4.10 4.51 10.68
N PRO A 530 5.30 3.94 10.88
CA PRO A 530 5.64 3.21 12.10
C PRO A 530 5.65 4.15 13.31
N PRO A 531 5.40 3.61 14.51
CA PRO A 531 5.38 4.42 15.73
C PRO A 531 6.77 4.99 16.04
N ILE A 532 6.82 6.19 16.60
CA ILE A 532 8.07 6.89 16.90
C ILE A 532 8.68 6.30 18.17
N THR A 533 9.88 5.71 18.06
CA THR A 533 10.63 5.23 19.23
C THR A 533 11.27 6.39 19.97
N ILE A 534 10.71 6.76 21.12
CA ILE A 534 11.34 7.65 22.08
C ILE A 534 12.10 6.77 23.07
N THR A 535 13.37 6.47 22.82
CA THR A 535 14.24 5.84 23.83
C THR A 535 14.76 6.90 24.79
N PRO A 536 14.56 6.76 26.13
CA PRO A 536 15.10 7.70 27.11
C PRO A 536 16.63 7.75 27.16
N ASP A 537 17.31 6.70 26.66
CA ASP A 537 18.76 6.49 26.83
C ASP A 537 19.58 6.51 25.53
N ALA A 538 19.02 6.99 24.41
CA ALA A 538 19.85 7.24 23.23
C ALA A 538 20.68 8.52 23.46
N PRO A 539 22.02 8.49 23.39
CA PRO A 539 22.79 9.71 23.33
C PRO A 539 22.32 10.47 22.09
N ILE A 540 21.91 11.72 22.27
CA ILE A 540 21.47 12.60 21.20
C ILE A 540 22.67 12.80 20.26
N VAL A 541 22.76 11.97 19.23
CA VAL A 541 23.58 12.23 18.05
C VAL A 541 22.69 13.04 17.10
N PRO A 542 22.96 14.33 16.87
CA PRO A 542 22.12 15.14 16.00
C PRO A 542 22.34 14.69 14.56
N THR A 543 21.47 13.82 14.06
CA THR A 543 21.29 13.63 12.63
C THR A 543 20.27 14.65 12.15
N SER A 544 20.76 15.66 11.42
CA SER A 544 19.99 16.62 10.61
C SER A 544 18.61 17.06 11.14
N SER A 545 18.61 18.26 11.73
CA SER A 545 17.47 19.20 11.76
C SER A 545 16.30 18.89 12.70
N THR A 546 16.55 18.77 14.00
CA THR A 546 15.56 19.19 15.02
C THR A 546 16.30 19.66 16.28
N VAL A 547 16.16 20.93 16.63
CA VAL A 547 16.62 21.49 17.91
C VAL A 547 15.39 21.71 18.77
N PHE A 548 15.31 21.03 19.92
CA PHE A 548 14.38 21.39 20.98
C PHE A 548 14.97 22.57 21.75
N LEU A 549 14.39 23.76 21.59
CA LEU A 549 14.57 24.85 22.54
C LEU A 549 13.54 24.66 23.66
N GLY A 550 14.03 24.20 24.81
CA GLY A 550 13.23 24.10 26.02
C GLY A 550 12.83 25.47 26.56
N GLY A 551 11.57 25.55 26.99
CA GLY A 551 11.05 26.48 27.99
C GLY A 551 10.75 27.88 27.49
N TYR A 552 9.48 28.15 27.14
CA TYR A 552 8.61 29.18 27.72
C TYR A 552 7.23 29.10 27.04
N ILE A 553 6.18 29.10 27.85
CA ILE A 553 4.77 29.12 27.41
C ILE A 553 4.50 30.47 26.76
N TYR A 554 4.18 30.47 25.46
CA TYR A 554 3.48 31.59 24.81
C TYR A 554 2.19 31.08 24.19
N THR A 555 1.08 31.51 24.79
CA THR A 555 -0.26 31.47 24.22
C THR A 555 -0.36 32.48 23.09
N GLY A 556 -0.59 32.06 21.85
CA GLY A 556 -0.99 32.97 20.76
C GLY A 556 -0.49 32.60 19.37
N GLN A 557 -1.45 32.34 18.47
CA GLN A 557 -1.40 32.39 17.00
C GLN A 557 -0.21 31.71 16.28
N PHE A 558 -0.44 30.49 15.79
CA PHE A 558 0.40 29.89 14.77
C PHE A 558 0.05 30.45 13.39
N ALA A 559 0.94 31.28 12.84
CA ALA A 559 1.16 31.38 11.41
C ALA A 559 2.19 30.31 11.01
N SER A 560 1.81 29.40 10.12
CA SER A 560 2.68 28.40 9.54
C SER A 560 3.78 29.06 8.69
N ILE A 561 5.05 28.92 9.08
CA ILE A 561 6.18 29.12 8.16
C ILE A 561 6.37 27.83 7.38
N ALA A 562 6.03 27.86 6.09
CA ALA A 562 6.42 26.85 5.13
C ALA A 562 7.91 27.01 4.79
N LEU A 563 8.72 25.99 5.04
CA LEU A 563 10.00 25.82 4.34
C LEU A 563 9.76 24.83 3.20
N SER A 564 9.59 25.40 2.01
CA SER A 564 9.49 24.71 0.74
C SER A 564 10.73 23.88 0.45
N THR A 565 10.55 22.60 0.16
CA THR A 565 11.49 21.83 -0.64
C THR A 565 11.45 22.34 -2.09
N SER A 566 12.58 22.88 -2.55
CA SER A 566 13.01 23.06 -3.94
C SER A 566 11.89 23.21 -5.01
N LEU A 567 11.46 24.44 -5.25
CA LEU A 567 11.07 24.83 -6.60
C LEU A 567 12.36 25.06 -7.41
N ASP A 568 12.57 24.26 -8.44
CA ASP A 568 13.28 24.70 -9.64
C ASP A 568 12.41 25.78 -10.31
N TYR A 569 12.60 27.04 -9.92
CA TYR A 569 12.33 28.16 -10.81
C TYR A 569 13.66 28.87 -11.04
N GLY A 570 14.08 28.87 -12.30
CA GLY A 570 15.19 29.68 -12.76
C GLY A 570 14.95 31.15 -12.43
N LEU A 571 15.70 31.66 -11.46
CA LEU A 571 16.02 33.08 -11.34
C LEU A 571 17.46 33.24 -11.81
N THR A 572 17.61 33.58 -13.07
CA THR A 572 18.86 34.12 -13.62
C THR A 572 19.11 35.49 -12.99
N SER A 573 20.16 35.59 -12.17
CA SER A 573 20.84 36.86 -11.92
C SER A 573 22.24 36.79 -12.53
N ALA A 574 22.71 37.94 -13.03
CA ALA A 574 23.63 38.06 -14.16
C ALA A 574 25.05 37.48 -14.05
N TYR A 575 25.40 36.75 -12.99
CA TYR A 575 26.71 36.10 -12.85
C TYR A 575 26.57 34.77 -12.08
N GLY A 576 26.09 33.74 -12.77
CA GLY A 576 25.68 32.44 -12.21
C GLY A 576 26.65 31.81 -11.21
N MET A 577 26.27 31.85 -9.93
CA MET A 577 26.92 31.11 -8.84
C MET A 577 25.90 30.14 -8.21
N ARG A 578 26.23 28.85 -8.13
CA ARG A 578 25.56 27.88 -7.26
C ARG A 578 26.38 27.69 -5.99
N ILE A 579 25.73 27.73 -4.82
CA ILE A 579 26.35 27.40 -3.53
C ILE A 579 25.95 25.97 -3.19
N SER A 580 26.94 25.09 -3.01
CA SER A 580 26.73 23.71 -2.59
C SER A 580 27.62 23.38 -1.39
N GLY A 581 26.98 23.11 -0.25
CA GLY A 581 27.61 22.58 0.97
C GLY A 581 28.07 23.63 1.99
N LEU A 582 27.53 23.56 3.20
CA LEU A 582 28.10 24.16 4.41
C LEU A 582 28.55 23.02 5.31
N SER A 583 29.81 23.04 5.74
CA SER A 583 30.34 22.11 6.75
C SER A 583 30.81 22.90 7.96
N PHE A 584 30.45 22.44 9.15
CA PHE A 584 30.92 22.98 10.42
C PHE A 584 31.96 22.05 11.03
N ILE A 585 33.09 22.63 11.46
CA ILE A 585 34.08 21.93 12.30
C ILE A 585 33.80 22.32 13.75
N PRO A 586 33.59 21.35 14.67
CA PRO A 586 33.38 21.67 16.08
C PRO A 586 34.62 22.36 16.68
N GLY A 587 34.45 23.60 17.16
CA GLY A 587 35.48 24.33 17.92
C GLY A 587 36.27 25.41 17.19
N GLY A 588 35.97 25.74 15.92
CA GLY A 588 36.62 26.83 15.19
C GLY A 588 35.64 27.79 14.50
N THR A 589 35.91 29.10 14.55
CA THR A 589 35.09 30.16 13.93
C THR A 589 35.41 30.37 12.44
N HIS A 590 35.53 29.31 11.64
CA HIS A 590 35.81 29.42 10.21
C HIS A 590 34.74 28.71 9.37
N PHE A 591 34.27 29.41 8.34
CA PHE A 591 33.36 28.90 7.31
C PHE A 591 34.13 28.82 6.00
N SER A 592 33.99 27.71 5.28
CA SER A 592 34.55 27.56 3.92
C SER A 592 33.41 27.59 2.91
N ILE A 593 33.49 28.51 1.95
CA ILE A 593 32.57 28.60 0.82
C ILE A 593 33.27 27.94 -0.37
N PHE A 594 32.60 27.00 -1.03
CA PHE A 594 33.07 26.40 -2.29
C PHE A 594 32.19 26.88 -3.45
N PRO A 595 32.64 27.86 -4.26
CA PRO A 595 31.95 28.23 -5.48
C PRO A 595 32.27 27.22 -6.58
N SER A 596 31.25 26.69 -7.25
CA SER A 596 31.43 25.95 -8.50
C SER A 596 31.55 26.93 -9.67
N GLY A 597 32.68 26.90 -10.39
CA GLY A 597 32.89 27.63 -11.64
C GLY A 597 33.98 28.69 -11.57
N PHE A 598 35.22 28.31 -11.90
CA PHE A 598 36.30 29.25 -12.14
C PHE A 598 36.93 29.04 -13.52
N THR A 599 37.22 30.16 -14.19
CA THR A 599 38.09 30.22 -15.36
C THR A 599 39.55 30.34 -14.88
N PRO A 600 40.48 29.50 -15.35
CA PRO A 600 41.89 29.58 -14.96
C PRO A 600 42.53 30.94 -15.31
N GLY A 601 43.29 31.52 -14.38
CA GLY A 601 44.06 32.76 -14.59
C GLY A 601 43.42 34.06 -14.09
N THR A 602 42.19 34.03 -13.58
CA THR A 602 41.51 35.22 -13.05
C THR A 602 41.73 35.33 -11.53
N THR A 603 42.14 36.51 -11.04
CA THR A 603 42.26 36.79 -9.61
C THR A 603 40.92 37.25 -9.06
N TYR A 604 40.44 36.61 -7.98
CA TYR A 604 39.18 36.96 -7.31
C TYR A 604 39.46 37.58 -5.95
N HIS A 605 38.86 38.74 -5.70
CA HIS A 605 38.92 39.42 -4.41
C HIS A 605 37.61 39.20 -3.65
N TYR A 606 37.70 38.65 -2.45
CA TYR A 606 36.55 38.55 -1.54
C TYR A 606 36.63 39.66 -0.50
N ARG A 607 35.50 40.30 -0.20
CA ARG A 607 35.38 41.26 0.90
C ARG A 607 34.40 40.70 1.91
N ILE A 608 34.92 40.27 3.05
CA ILE A 608 34.13 39.96 4.24
C ILE A 608 34.36 41.12 5.19
N ASN A 609 33.30 41.68 5.77
CA ASN A 609 33.43 42.77 6.74
C ASN A 609 34.19 42.27 7.99
N GLY A 610 35.49 42.59 8.05
CA GLY A 610 36.35 42.39 9.22
C GLY A 610 37.41 41.29 9.06
N GLY A 611 38.61 41.66 8.59
CA GLY A 611 39.86 40.91 8.79
C GLY A 611 40.31 40.02 7.62
N SER A 612 41.45 40.35 7.01
CA SER A 612 42.08 39.60 5.91
C SER A 612 42.97 38.46 6.43
N TYR A 613 42.85 37.27 5.85
CA TYR A 613 43.86 36.21 5.95
C TYR A 613 44.21 35.70 4.55
N SER A 614 45.50 35.52 4.30
CA SER A 614 46.07 34.90 3.10
C SER A 614 46.93 33.72 3.53
N SER A 615 46.74 32.55 2.92
CA SER A 615 47.80 31.53 2.86
C SER A 615 48.03 31.10 1.41
N PRO A 616 49.28 31.13 0.93
CA PRO A 616 49.66 30.57 -0.35
C PRO A 616 49.89 29.05 -0.21
N ASP A 617 50.04 28.38 -1.35
CA ASP A 617 50.48 27.00 -1.53
C ASP A 617 49.39 25.93 -1.60
N LEU A 618 48.95 25.65 -2.83
CA LEU A 618 48.64 24.30 -3.31
C LEU A 618 48.69 24.30 -4.85
N THR A 619 49.80 23.83 -5.41
CA THR A 619 49.91 23.39 -6.80
C THR A 619 49.22 22.04 -6.97
N PHE A 620 48.28 21.94 -7.92
CA PHE A 620 47.68 20.67 -8.33
C PHE A 620 48.39 20.10 -9.55
N THR A 621 48.93 18.88 -9.41
CA THR A 621 49.20 17.98 -10.53
C THR A 621 48.10 16.92 -10.59
N THR A 622 47.60 16.69 -11.81
CA THR A 622 46.52 15.79 -12.19
C THR A 622 46.92 14.31 -12.18
N LEU A 623 45.99 13.42 -11.81
CA LEU A 623 45.79 12.13 -12.50
C LEU A 623 44.39 11.54 -12.23
N THR A 624 43.68 11.29 -13.33
CA THR A 624 42.36 10.68 -13.48
C THR A 624 42.52 9.17 -13.73
N LEU A 625 41.42 8.40 -13.61
CA LEU A 625 41.20 6.99 -14.01
C LEU A 625 41.40 5.93 -12.91
N GLN A 626 40.33 5.60 -12.21
CA GLN A 626 39.73 4.25 -12.25
C GLN A 626 38.58 4.16 -11.22
N GLN A 627 37.39 3.80 -11.72
CA GLN A 627 36.24 3.31 -10.97
C GLN A 627 35.06 4.24 -10.56
N GLU A 628 34.63 5.06 -11.51
CA GLU A 628 33.22 5.07 -11.99
C GLU A 628 32.82 3.72 -12.66
N TRP A 629 33.53 2.62 -12.43
CA TRP A 629 33.62 1.54 -13.41
C TRP A 629 33.14 0.17 -12.91
N ARG A 630 32.88 -0.04 -11.60
CA ARG A 630 32.29 -1.31 -11.14
C ARG A 630 31.01 -1.21 -10.30
N GLN A 631 30.82 -0.24 -9.41
CA GLN A 631 29.55 -0.16 -8.65
C GLN A 631 28.48 0.78 -9.26
N GLN A 632 28.77 1.38 -10.42
CA GLN A 632 27.73 1.70 -11.42
C GLN A 632 27.44 0.52 -12.38
N ASN A 633 28.30 -0.52 -12.45
CA ASN A 633 28.31 -1.51 -13.54
C ASN A 633 28.07 -2.98 -13.12
N PHE A 634 27.84 -3.29 -11.85
CA PHE A 634 27.40 -4.63 -11.42
C PHE A 634 26.06 -4.57 -10.66
N SER A 635 25.01 -4.17 -11.36
CA SER A 635 24.13 -5.12 -12.05
C SER A 635 23.71 -4.45 -13.36
N THR A 636 23.60 -5.16 -14.48
CA THR A 636 22.26 -5.56 -14.96
C THR A 636 22.37 -6.71 -15.96
N SER A 637 21.75 -7.84 -15.64
CA SER A 637 21.00 -8.72 -16.56
C SER A 637 21.47 -8.81 -18.03
N ALA A 638 22.11 -9.92 -18.41
CA ALA A 638 21.50 -10.94 -19.28
C ALA A 638 22.47 -12.09 -19.57
N ASN A 639 21.94 -13.32 -19.41
CA ASN A 639 22.39 -14.57 -20.01
C ASN A 639 23.75 -15.13 -19.57
N THR A 640 23.97 -16.42 -19.41
CA THR A 640 23.20 -17.68 -19.46
C THR A 640 24.25 -18.72 -19.11
N GLY A 641 24.00 -19.66 -18.21
CA GLY A 641 24.73 -20.94 -18.08
C GLY A 641 26.26 -20.93 -18.25
N ASN A 642 26.97 -21.16 -17.13
CA ASN A 642 28.40 -21.50 -17.05
C ASN A 642 29.43 -20.48 -17.59
N ALA A 643 30.36 -20.12 -16.69
CA ALA A 643 31.67 -19.46 -16.88
C ALA A 643 31.77 -17.92 -16.76
N ALA A 644 32.55 -17.50 -15.75
CA ALA A 644 33.69 -16.56 -15.84
C ALA A 644 33.47 -15.10 -16.31
N ASP A 645 33.58 -14.14 -15.37
CA ASP A 645 33.94 -12.75 -15.72
C ASP A 645 35.47 -12.67 -15.81
N THR A 646 36.03 -12.87 -17.00
CA THR A 646 37.48 -12.77 -17.24
C THR A 646 37.89 -11.33 -17.57
N ALA A 647 38.59 -10.66 -16.65
CA ALA A 647 39.23 -9.37 -16.91
C ALA A 647 40.64 -9.40 -16.32
N ASP A 648 41.62 -8.91 -17.08
CA ASP A 648 43.04 -8.82 -16.72
C ASP A 648 43.33 -7.39 -16.21
N TYR A 649 43.16 -7.18 -14.90
CA TYR A 649 43.39 -5.91 -14.21
C TYR A 649 44.83 -5.71 -13.77
N ASP A 650 45.58 -6.80 -13.55
CA ASP A 650 46.98 -6.72 -13.18
C ASP A 650 47.92 -6.54 -14.37
N GLY A 651 47.42 -6.71 -15.59
CA GLY A 651 48.13 -6.48 -16.85
C GLY A 651 49.16 -7.55 -17.15
N ASP A 652 49.01 -8.76 -16.59
CA ASP A 652 49.91 -9.90 -16.82
C ASP A 652 49.68 -10.61 -18.16
N GLY A 653 48.61 -10.23 -18.88
CA GLY A 653 48.21 -10.77 -20.17
C GLY A 653 47.34 -12.02 -20.07
N ILE A 654 46.93 -12.43 -18.87
CA ILE A 654 46.17 -13.64 -18.56
C ILE A 654 44.83 -13.24 -17.91
N PRO A 655 43.72 -13.24 -18.65
CA PRO A 655 42.40 -12.95 -18.09
C PRO A 655 41.97 -14.06 -17.10
N ASN A 656 42.07 -13.81 -15.80
CA ASN A 656 41.64 -14.78 -14.79
C ASN A 656 40.12 -14.75 -14.58
N LEU A 657 39.56 -15.88 -14.11
CA LEU A 657 38.10 -16.11 -13.98
C LEU A 657 37.38 -15.11 -13.05
N LEU A 658 38.15 -14.45 -12.18
CA LEU A 658 37.70 -13.42 -11.25
C LEU A 658 38.91 -12.54 -10.89
N GLU A 659 38.91 -11.28 -11.31
CA GLU A 659 39.84 -10.25 -10.82
C GLU A 659 39.06 -8.98 -10.44
N TYR A 660 39.42 -8.37 -9.30
CA TYR A 660 38.78 -7.17 -8.77
C TYR A 660 39.71 -6.39 -7.84
N ALA A 661 39.93 -5.09 -8.08
CA ALA A 661 40.75 -4.22 -7.24
C ALA A 661 39.94 -3.29 -6.32
N LEU A 662 40.30 -3.22 -5.03
CA LEU A 662 39.77 -2.28 -4.03
C LEU A 662 40.80 -1.23 -3.63
N ASN A 663 40.49 0.08 -3.74
CA ASN A 663 41.35 1.15 -3.25
C ASN A 663 41.12 1.44 -1.76
N LEU A 664 42.16 1.24 -0.94
CA LEU A 664 42.20 1.48 0.49
C LEU A 664 43.05 2.73 0.78
N ASN A 665 42.41 3.87 1.08
CA ASN A 665 43.09 5.06 1.59
C ASN A 665 42.86 5.19 3.10
N PRO A 666 43.86 4.97 3.97
CA PRO A 666 43.69 4.94 5.42
C PRO A 666 43.22 6.26 6.05
N LYS A 667 43.21 7.38 5.31
CA LYS A 667 42.74 8.69 5.81
C LYS A 667 41.27 8.99 5.52
N THR A 668 40.58 8.19 4.71
CA THR A 668 39.20 8.51 4.24
C THR A 668 38.25 7.31 4.17
N VAL A 669 38.57 6.16 4.77
CA VAL A 669 37.72 4.97 4.66
C VAL A 669 36.42 5.12 5.47
N SER A 670 35.32 5.52 4.82
CA SER A 670 33.97 5.52 5.40
C SER A 670 33.06 4.41 4.84
N ARG A 671 33.56 3.56 3.93
CA ARG A 671 32.81 2.44 3.34
C ARG A 671 33.75 1.27 3.02
N LEU A 672 33.74 0.26 3.88
CA LEU A 672 34.38 -1.04 3.65
C LEU A 672 33.35 -2.05 3.10
N PRO A 673 33.76 -3.05 2.30
CA PRO A 673 32.92 -4.20 1.98
C PRO A 673 32.42 -4.89 3.26
N VAL A 674 31.23 -5.51 3.19
CA VAL A 674 30.66 -6.27 4.32
C VAL A 674 31.63 -7.39 4.71
N GLY A 675 32.09 -7.37 5.97
CA GLY A 675 33.04 -8.36 6.50
C GLY A 675 34.53 -7.98 6.37
N ALA A 676 34.84 -6.76 5.90
CA ALA A 676 36.20 -6.22 5.91
C ALA A 676 36.45 -5.28 7.10
N LEU A 677 37.64 -5.36 7.68
CA LEU A 677 38.06 -4.60 8.86
C LEU A 677 39.49 -4.06 8.66
N VAL A 678 39.74 -2.85 9.16
CA VAL A 678 41.10 -2.31 9.29
C VAL A 678 41.48 -2.37 10.76
N ASN A 679 42.51 -3.15 11.08
CA ASN A 679 43.01 -3.30 12.45
C ASN A 679 44.46 -2.82 12.53
N GLY A 680 44.64 -1.54 12.85
CA GLY A 680 45.96 -0.92 12.94
C GLY A 680 46.72 -0.97 11.61
N ALA A 681 47.77 -1.79 11.55
CA ALA A 681 48.66 -1.90 10.40
C ALA A 681 48.20 -2.92 9.33
N ASN A 682 47.04 -3.57 9.49
CA ASN A 682 46.58 -4.62 8.57
C ASN A 682 45.14 -4.39 8.08
N PHE A 683 44.88 -4.79 6.84
CA PHE A 683 43.56 -4.93 6.26
C PHE A 683 43.15 -6.40 6.26
N GLU A 684 41.95 -6.70 6.77
CA GLU A 684 41.42 -8.05 6.84
C GLU A 684 40.12 -8.15 6.02
N TYR A 685 40.00 -9.18 5.19
CA TYR A 685 38.75 -9.47 4.47
C TYR A 685 38.48 -10.97 4.42
N THR A 686 37.20 -11.35 4.41
CA THR A 686 36.75 -12.74 4.32
C THR A 686 36.06 -12.99 2.98
N TYR A 687 36.35 -14.13 2.36
CA TYR A 687 35.70 -14.58 1.12
C TYR A 687 35.41 -16.07 1.14
N THR A 688 34.42 -16.46 0.34
CA THR A 688 34.04 -17.85 0.12
C THR A 688 34.66 -18.36 -1.18
N ARG A 689 35.26 -19.55 -1.17
CA ARG A 689 35.69 -20.26 -2.39
C ARG A 689 35.05 -21.65 -2.47
N SER A 690 34.76 -22.14 -3.67
CA SER A 690 34.32 -23.53 -3.85
C SER A 690 35.50 -24.48 -3.71
N THR A 691 35.27 -25.65 -3.10
CA THR A 691 36.21 -26.78 -3.08
C THR A 691 35.78 -27.90 -4.02
N SER A 692 34.53 -27.86 -4.51
CA SER A 692 33.91 -28.91 -5.34
C SER A 692 33.97 -28.64 -6.86
N ALA A 693 34.27 -27.41 -7.30
CA ALA A 693 34.33 -27.03 -8.72
C ALA A 693 35.76 -26.82 -9.25
N VAL A 694 36.75 -27.46 -8.64
CA VAL A 694 38.16 -27.12 -8.83
C VAL A 694 38.85 -28.18 -9.69
N ASN A 695 39.18 -27.87 -10.94
CA ASN A 695 40.18 -28.65 -11.69
C ASN A 695 41.42 -28.81 -10.79
N ALA A 696 41.96 -30.03 -10.67
CA ALA A 696 43.14 -30.29 -9.85
C ALA A 696 44.27 -29.33 -10.26
N GLY A 697 44.58 -28.36 -9.39
CA GLY A 697 45.57 -27.31 -9.67
C GLY A 697 45.05 -25.86 -9.71
N THR A 698 43.75 -25.59 -9.47
CA THR A 698 43.30 -24.19 -9.36
C THR A 698 43.81 -23.55 -8.06
N ALA A 699 44.42 -22.37 -8.18
CA ALA A 699 44.94 -21.59 -7.08
C ALA A 699 44.13 -20.31 -6.88
N TYR A 700 43.89 -19.94 -5.61
CA TYR A 700 43.28 -18.67 -5.22
C TYR A 700 44.34 -17.82 -4.52
N THR A 701 44.77 -16.73 -5.15
CA THR A 701 45.85 -15.87 -4.65
C THR A 701 45.30 -14.49 -4.35
N VAL A 702 45.61 -13.95 -3.17
CA VAL A 702 45.29 -12.57 -2.82
C VAL A 702 46.57 -11.76 -2.89
N GLU A 703 46.52 -10.65 -3.62
CA GLU A 703 47.66 -9.78 -3.83
C GLU A 703 47.29 -8.33 -3.57
N TRP A 704 48.32 -7.51 -3.33
CA TRP A 704 48.17 -6.09 -3.09
C TRP A 704 49.20 -5.30 -3.90
N SER A 705 48.89 -4.04 -4.17
CA SER A 705 49.82 -3.10 -4.81
C SER A 705 49.58 -1.67 -4.35
N PRO A 706 50.62 -0.81 -4.23
CA PRO A 706 50.42 0.63 -4.05
C PRO A 706 49.96 1.35 -5.35
N SER A 707 49.97 0.69 -6.50
CA SER A 707 49.49 1.25 -7.78
C SER A 707 48.76 0.21 -8.62
N LEU A 708 48.05 0.64 -9.66
CA LEU A 708 47.40 -0.26 -10.63
C LEU A 708 48.32 -0.59 -11.81
N SER A 709 49.64 -0.49 -11.63
CA SER A 709 50.61 -0.65 -12.71
C SER A 709 50.95 -2.12 -12.93
N ALA A 710 51.15 -2.54 -14.18
CA ALA A 710 51.57 -3.91 -14.48
C ALA A 710 52.87 -4.28 -13.76
N GLY A 711 52.91 -5.47 -13.15
CA GLY A 711 54.05 -5.97 -12.36
C GLY A 711 54.23 -5.35 -10.97
N SER A 712 53.30 -4.51 -10.50
CA SER A 712 53.35 -3.90 -9.16
C SER A 712 52.67 -4.73 -8.06
N TRP A 713 51.94 -5.78 -8.45
CA TRP A 713 51.18 -6.64 -7.55
C TRP A 713 52.05 -7.67 -6.85
N SER A 714 51.77 -7.91 -5.57
CA SER A 714 52.50 -8.86 -4.75
C SER A 714 51.59 -9.56 -3.75
N SER A 715 51.73 -10.89 -3.64
CA SER A 715 51.18 -11.68 -2.52
C SER A 715 52.08 -11.69 -1.28
N ALA A 716 53.22 -10.98 -1.32
CA ALA A 716 54.18 -11.00 -0.22
C ALA A 716 53.57 -10.47 1.08
N GLY A 717 53.70 -11.27 2.14
CA GLY A 717 53.21 -10.93 3.47
C GLY A 717 51.69 -11.12 3.67
N VAL A 718 50.95 -11.56 2.65
CA VAL A 718 49.52 -11.87 2.79
C VAL A 718 49.34 -13.22 3.48
N ALA A 719 48.68 -13.22 4.64
CA ALA A 719 48.35 -14.44 5.36
C ALA A 719 46.90 -14.84 5.09
N GLN A 720 46.67 -16.08 4.65
CA GLN A 720 45.32 -16.64 4.47
C GLN A 720 45.04 -17.74 5.49
N THR A 721 43.85 -17.76 6.07
CA THR A 721 43.41 -18.78 7.03
C THR A 721 42.01 -19.24 6.69
N VAL A 722 41.81 -20.56 6.56
CA VAL A 722 40.48 -21.16 6.36
C VAL A 722 39.72 -21.09 7.68
N LEU A 723 38.57 -20.42 7.68
CA LEU A 723 37.69 -20.26 8.84
C LEU A 723 36.70 -21.42 8.97
N SER A 724 36.21 -21.96 7.84
CA SER A 724 35.32 -23.12 7.79
C SER A 724 35.45 -23.83 6.45
N ASP A 725 35.22 -25.14 6.44
CA ASP A 725 35.16 -25.99 5.24
C ASP A 725 34.02 -27.00 5.40
N ASP A 726 33.04 -26.96 4.50
CA ASP A 726 31.89 -27.89 4.50
C ASP A 726 32.05 -29.05 3.49
N GLY A 727 33.23 -29.16 2.85
CA GLY A 727 33.53 -30.15 1.82
C GLY A 727 33.08 -29.74 0.41
N THR A 728 32.34 -28.64 0.26
CA THR A 728 31.93 -28.06 -1.02
C THR A 728 32.34 -26.59 -1.18
N THR A 729 32.49 -25.87 -0.06
CA THR A 729 32.96 -24.49 0.02
C THR A 729 33.84 -24.27 1.24
N GLN A 730 34.80 -23.34 1.12
CA GLN A 730 35.64 -22.85 2.19
C GLN A 730 35.41 -21.35 2.39
N GLN A 731 35.24 -20.92 3.65
CA GLN A 731 35.39 -19.52 4.04
C GLN A 731 36.85 -19.25 4.39
N VAL A 732 37.45 -18.22 3.80
CA VAL A 732 38.86 -17.88 3.97
C VAL A 732 39.00 -16.42 4.39
N LYS A 733 39.78 -16.17 5.44
CA LYS A 733 40.19 -14.83 5.86
C LYS A 733 41.57 -14.53 5.28
N ALA A 734 41.73 -13.40 4.60
CA ALA A 734 43.02 -12.87 4.17
C ALA A 734 43.39 -11.64 5.02
N VAL A 735 44.65 -11.58 5.44
CA VAL A 735 45.25 -10.48 6.21
C VAL A 735 46.38 -9.88 5.39
N ILE A 736 46.26 -8.60 5.07
CA ILE A 736 47.14 -7.87 4.17
C ILE A 736 47.87 -6.78 4.97
N PRO A 737 49.20 -6.76 4.99
CA PRO A 737 49.96 -5.73 5.69
C PRO A 737 49.83 -4.40 4.96
N MET A 738 49.34 -3.37 5.65
CA MET A 738 49.19 -2.05 5.08
C MET A 738 50.52 -1.28 5.15
N SER A 739 51.05 -0.85 4.00
CA SER A 739 52.16 0.12 3.94
C SER A 739 51.67 1.55 4.18
N ALA A 740 52.57 2.47 4.56
CA ALA A 740 52.27 3.88 4.84
C ALA A 740 51.90 4.72 3.59
N ALA A 741 51.59 4.09 2.46
CA ALA A 741 51.21 4.75 1.21
C ALA A 741 49.82 5.41 1.31
N ASN A 742 49.60 6.47 0.52
CA ASN A 742 48.33 7.22 0.51
C ASN A 742 47.14 6.41 -0.04
N SER A 743 47.40 5.36 -0.82
CA SER A 743 46.40 4.46 -1.44
C SER A 743 47.02 3.07 -1.64
N MET A 744 46.22 2.02 -1.52
CA MET A 744 46.64 0.63 -1.74
C MET A 744 45.51 -0.18 -2.36
N PHE A 745 45.84 -0.98 -3.35
CA PHE A 745 44.91 -1.81 -4.10
C PHE A 745 45.03 -3.26 -3.65
N VAL A 746 43.90 -3.95 -3.51
CA VAL A 746 43.84 -5.38 -3.16
C VAL A 746 43.00 -6.10 -4.19
N HIS A 747 43.46 -7.25 -4.67
CA HIS A 747 42.69 -8.12 -5.54
C HIS A 747 42.81 -9.60 -5.22
N LEU A 748 41.81 -10.37 -5.64
CA LEU A 748 41.79 -11.83 -5.56
C LEU A 748 41.90 -12.35 -7.00
N SER A 749 42.95 -13.11 -7.29
CA SER A 749 43.16 -13.82 -8.55
C SER A 749 42.84 -15.31 -8.39
N VAL A 750 42.24 -15.89 -9.43
CA VAL A 750 41.91 -17.31 -9.51
C VAL A 750 42.55 -17.90 -10.77
N THR A 751 43.63 -18.65 -10.58
CA THR A 751 44.36 -19.31 -11.68
C THR A 751 43.92 -20.76 -11.76
N ALA A 752 43.33 -21.19 -12.88
CA ALA A 752 43.09 -22.61 -13.16
C ALA A 752 44.07 -23.10 -14.24
N PRO A 753 44.57 -24.35 -14.19
CA PRO A 753 45.23 -24.94 -15.33
C PRO A 753 44.25 -24.99 -16.52
N PRO A 754 44.72 -24.77 -17.76
CA PRO A 754 43.87 -24.75 -18.95
C PRO A 754 43.11 -26.06 -19.19
#